data_AF-A0A924BJL1-F1
#
_entry.id   AF-A0A924BJL1-F1
#
_cell.length_a   1.000
_cell.length_b   1.000
_cell.length_c   1.000
_cell.angle_alpha   90.00
_cell.angle_beta   90.00
_cell.angle_gamma   90.00
#
_symmetry.space_group_name_H-M   'P 1'
#
loop_
_entity.id
_entity.type
_entity.pdbx_description
1 polymer ?
#
loop_
_entity_poly.entity_id
_entity_poly.type
_entity_poly.pdbx_seq_one_letter_code
_entity_poly.pdbx_strand_id
1 'polypeptide(L)'
;MQVPSSLQDTWSKVTKDKSVSADDYKELLKAAAPNGKDEELDDDEAKFLSTLNSELKKNGIATKGTVPVDAINFGEKQVAQTVAKPEEIPTPDQAKEAANNPQSVDDTPPVETTNSPTAEQAETPDVTAKSAPAQEGKGLSGGLNFSVDIANPNLPKTAVLLNWTGYNKQVNTAFETAFGEKPGHSTKAPVLSKGKSDVIFNAFGAGSVKQMQQTVGAKQDDKFGPETYFRAKTHVASQINESESIEKLTQLKSLIGVLGNDPEVSKMSQVLDQRIGAVQSYLASKGEAQGYFAQVNTILSSADPKNMQSLVNAKTNLHDQFNQLSDSSKSLPQVSDMNTQAQGRLDSAISSLQGNIDQQNILGQKQQLVGELNDVLSKSISSGLTTGDTGKIQEGKKQIDATLAKYPAVKDSNDINELKQQANKQLDDVGSKITGITTLIAKKDWTPEDGASAVKSLGELPAGDFKNKLSTAIDGHSEVAKLKEKAKANTPTTLTGLHDVIGNGFWNAENSEGTKGLFQLIAKQGLLPDTMSKMSVDDQTRAIKVLTKDVKFDKMNDSEKFNVGIAKTIYDNLSKSANVDGDIKDKNLPSLKKETTPANFSNFNIDTGNYVKGMQFSIGDDRIGSEKEAALTMARGIMYGDVSKQTLGQLNRYELNDLTKFVKDKGSKDEKNELLKTVSQAYSEGVSVNIESLDKSDKSKVIKGILDMPKVDESKLDDLIKKSGKKIVFDLVKNENLSNDQLVTIAKHTSG
;
A
#
# COMPACT_ATOMS: atom_id res chain seq x y z
N MET A 1 -12.28 4.91 -20.02
CA MET A 1 -12.65 3.49 -20.30
C MET A 1 -13.78 3.49 -21.36
N GLN A 2 -14.02 2.44 -22.15
CA GLN A 2 -15.14 2.43 -23.12
C GLN A 2 -16.41 1.85 -22.49
N VAL A 3 -17.58 2.28 -22.97
CA VAL A 3 -18.88 1.71 -22.59
C VAL A 3 -19.09 0.40 -23.37
N PRO A 4 -19.36 -0.74 -22.71
CA PRO A 4 -19.64 -2.03 -23.37
C PRO A 4 -20.77 -1.91 -24.39
N SER A 5 -20.67 -2.60 -25.53
CA SER A 5 -21.64 -2.45 -26.63
C SER A 5 -23.06 -2.87 -26.27
N SER A 6 -23.21 -3.84 -25.36
CA SER A 6 -24.48 -4.25 -24.76
C SER A 6 -25.17 -3.15 -23.95
N LEU A 7 -24.40 -2.21 -23.40
CA LEU A 7 -24.88 -1.14 -22.52
C LEU A 7 -24.96 0.24 -23.20
N GLN A 8 -24.52 0.39 -24.45
CA GLN A 8 -24.48 1.69 -25.14
C GLN A 8 -25.87 2.35 -25.25
N ASP A 9 -26.91 1.62 -25.64
CA ASP A 9 -28.27 2.16 -25.75
C ASP A 9 -28.84 2.60 -24.39
N THR A 10 -28.63 1.78 -23.35
CA THR A 10 -29.05 2.12 -21.98
C THR A 10 -28.25 3.30 -21.43
N TRP A 11 -26.94 3.35 -21.69
CA TRP A 11 -26.07 4.46 -21.32
C TRP A 11 -26.54 5.76 -21.95
N SER A 12 -26.74 5.80 -23.28
CA SER A 12 -27.25 7.00 -23.98
C SER A 12 -28.64 7.43 -23.51
N LYS A 13 -29.47 6.50 -23.01
CA LYS A 13 -30.76 6.82 -22.39
C LYS A 13 -30.59 7.49 -21.03
N VAL A 14 -29.76 6.93 -20.14
CA VAL A 14 -29.61 7.43 -18.77
C VAL A 14 -28.73 8.68 -18.67
N THR A 15 -27.76 8.86 -19.57
CA THR A 15 -26.89 10.07 -19.60
C THR A 15 -27.52 11.26 -20.33
N LYS A 16 -28.78 11.15 -20.79
CA LYS A 16 -29.43 12.16 -21.64
C LYS A 16 -29.55 13.54 -21.00
N ASP A 17 -29.66 13.61 -19.66
CA ASP A 17 -29.69 14.88 -18.92
C ASP A 17 -28.30 15.43 -18.55
N LYS A 18 -27.23 14.77 -19.06
CA LYS A 18 -25.81 15.01 -18.76
C LYS A 18 -25.40 14.68 -17.33
N SER A 19 -26.19 13.89 -16.60
CA SER A 19 -25.85 13.39 -15.28
C SER A 19 -26.13 11.88 -15.15
N VAL A 20 -25.67 11.27 -14.06
CA VAL A 20 -25.96 9.87 -13.71
C VAL A 20 -26.33 9.79 -12.23
N SER A 21 -27.50 9.23 -11.94
CA SER A 21 -28.01 9.01 -10.58
C SER A 21 -27.80 7.57 -10.08
N ALA A 22 -28.16 7.33 -8.82
CA ALA A 22 -28.22 5.99 -8.23
C ALA A 22 -29.33 5.10 -8.82
N ASP A 23 -30.35 5.66 -9.47
CA ASP A 23 -31.40 4.89 -10.16
C ASP A 23 -31.01 4.57 -11.61
N ASP A 24 -30.26 5.45 -12.28
CA ASP A 24 -29.65 5.19 -13.58
C ASP A 24 -28.65 4.03 -13.54
N TYR A 25 -27.87 3.95 -12.46
CA TYR A 25 -27.02 2.79 -12.19
C TYR A 25 -27.82 1.49 -12.09
N LYS A 26 -29.04 1.51 -11.52
CA LYS A 26 -29.91 0.33 -11.46
C LYS A 26 -30.51 -0.02 -12.82
N GLU A 27 -30.82 0.96 -13.67
CA GLU A 27 -31.22 0.68 -15.06
C GLU A 27 -30.08 0.01 -15.84
N LEU A 28 -28.84 0.48 -15.70
CA LEU A 28 -27.66 -0.13 -16.31
C LEU A 28 -27.39 -1.56 -15.78
N LEU A 29 -27.45 -1.76 -14.46
CA LEU A 29 -27.28 -3.08 -13.85
C LEU A 29 -28.38 -4.05 -14.30
N LYS A 30 -29.62 -3.58 -14.44
CA LYS A 30 -30.75 -4.38 -14.94
C LYS A 30 -30.67 -4.68 -16.45
N ALA A 31 -29.98 -3.83 -17.22
CA ALA A 31 -29.72 -4.10 -18.63
C ALA A 31 -28.65 -5.19 -18.83
N ALA A 32 -27.60 -5.19 -18.01
CA ALA A 32 -26.54 -6.20 -18.05
C ALA A 32 -26.97 -7.55 -17.41
N ALA A 33 -27.60 -7.50 -16.23
CA ALA A 33 -28.09 -8.67 -15.49
C ALA A 33 -29.61 -8.59 -15.24
N PRO A 34 -30.46 -8.97 -16.21
CA PRO A 34 -31.92 -8.88 -16.08
C PRO A 34 -32.53 -9.67 -14.92
N ASN A 35 -31.89 -10.76 -14.49
CA ASN A 35 -32.29 -11.55 -13.32
C ASN A 35 -31.51 -11.19 -12.05
N GLY A 36 -30.64 -10.17 -12.11
CA GLY A 36 -29.87 -9.68 -10.96
C GLY A 36 -28.80 -10.64 -10.46
N LYS A 37 -28.26 -11.48 -11.34
CA LYS A 37 -27.19 -12.43 -11.03
C LYS A 37 -25.87 -11.98 -11.62
N ASP A 38 -24.80 -12.08 -10.84
CA ASP A 38 -23.45 -11.71 -11.28
C ASP A 38 -22.95 -12.61 -12.44
N GLU A 39 -23.47 -13.83 -12.58
CA GLU A 39 -23.14 -14.74 -13.69
C GLU A 39 -23.71 -14.31 -15.06
N GLU A 40 -24.57 -13.29 -15.10
CA GLU A 40 -25.12 -12.73 -16.36
C GLU A 40 -24.25 -11.61 -16.93
N LEU A 41 -23.38 -11.00 -16.12
CA LEU A 41 -22.48 -9.93 -16.53
C LEU A 41 -21.28 -10.49 -17.30
N ASP A 42 -20.95 -9.90 -18.45
CA ASP A 42 -19.65 -10.15 -19.07
C ASP A 42 -18.51 -9.42 -18.32
N ASP A 43 -17.25 -9.80 -18.57
CA ASP A 43 -16.07 -9.24 -17.89
C ASP A 43 -15.92 -7.72 -18.10
N ASP A 44 -16.34 -7.18 -19.25
CA ASP A 44 -16.26 -5.76 -19.57
C ASP A 44 -17.42 -4.98 -18.93
N GLU A 45 -18.63 -5.56 -18.88
CA GLU A 45 -19.79 -5.05 -18.14
C GLU A 45 -19.54 -5.00 -16.63
N ALA A 46 -19.09 -6.11 -16.03
CA ALA A 46 -18.79 -6.19 -14.60
C ALA A 46 -17.74 -5.15 -14.20
N LYS A 47 -16.70 -4.98 -15.03
CA LYS A 47 -15.66 -3.96 -14.84
C LYS A 47 -16.17 -2.55 -15.04
N PHE A 48 -17.04 -2.30 -16.03
CA PHE A 48 -17.65 -1.00 -16.29
C PHE A 48 -18.55 -0.56 -15.13
N LEU A 49 -19.49 -1.43 -14.72
CA LEU A 49 -20.44 -1.19 -13.63
C LEU A 49 -19.70 -1.01 -12.30
N SER A 50 -18.70 -1.84 -12.01
CA SER A 50 -17.85 -1.68 -10.81
C SER A 50 -17.12 -0.33 -10.78
N THR A 51 -16.57 0.11 -11.92
CA THR A 51 -15.90 1.42 -12.05
C THR A 51 -16.89 2.57 -11.85
N LEU A 52 -18.06 2.50 -12.49
CA LEU A 52 -19.13 3.51 -12.36
C LEU A 52 -19.64 3.62 -10.91
N ASN A 53 -19.89 2.49 -10.25
CA ASN A 53 -20.30 2.42 -8.83
C ASN A 53 -19.23 3.04 -7.91
N SER A 54 -17.95 2.84 -8.21
CA SER A 54 -16.84 3.44 -7.47
C SER A 54 -16.84 4.97 -7.59
N GLU A 55 -17.00 5.51 -8.80
CA GLU A 55 -17.07 6.97 -9.02
C GLU A 55 -18.35 7.59 -8.42
N LEU A 56 -19.51 6.92 -8.49
CA LEU A 56 -20.74 7.39 -7.83
C LEU A 56 -20.56 7.48 -6.30
N LYS A 57 -19.94 6.46 -5.68
CA LYS A 57 -19.61 6.46 -4.23
C LYS A 57 -18.60 7.53 -3.86
N LYS A 58 -17.54 7.71 -4.67
CA LYS A 58 -16.49 8.72 -4.47
C LYS A 58 -17.02 10.16 -4.53
N ASN A 59 -18.09 10.39 -5.31
CA ASN A 59 -18.81 11.66 -5.35
C ASN A 59 -19.93 11.78 -4.28
N GLY A 60 -20.02 10.83 -3.33
CA GLY A 60 -20.99 10.85 -2.23
C GLY A 60 -22.41 10.38 -2.59
N ILE A 61 -22.62 9.86 -3.80
CA ILE A 61 -23.95 9.61 -4.37
C ILE A 61 -24.34 8.13 -4.18
N ALA A 62 -24.38 7.70 -2.92
CA ALA A 62 -24.78 6.34 -2.57
C ALA A 62 -26.31 6.13 -2.48
N THR A 63 -27.09 7.21 -2.29
CA THR A 63 -28.54 7.10 -2.05
C THR A 63 -29.41 8.20 -2.69
N LYS A 64 -28.95 9.46 -2.81
CA LYS A 64 -29.64 10.54 -3.57
C LYS A 64 -28.64 11.56 -4.12
N GLY A 65 -28.76 11.90 -5.41
CA GLY A 65 -27.94 12.89 -6.12
C GLY A 65 -27.65 12.46 -7.56
N THR A 66 -26.95 13.32 -8.33
CA THR A 66 -26.48 12.99 -9.69
C THR A 66 -25.03 13.47 -9.90
N VAL A 67 -24.22 12.70 -10.64
CA VAL A 67 -22.85 13.08 -11.04
C VAL A 67 -22.87 13.55 -12.51
N PRO A 68 -22.28 14.71 -12.87
CA PRO A 68 -22.16 15.12 -14.26
C PRO A 68 -21.39 14.09 -15.10
N VAL A 69 -21.89 13.74 -16.28
CA VAL A 69 -21.29 12.71 -17.16
C VAL A 69 -19.83 13.07 -17.51
N ASP A 70 -19.54 14.34 -17.72
CA ASP A 70 -18.19 14.85 -18.03
C ASP A 70 -17.17 14.63 -16.89
N ALA A 71 -17.63 14.39 -15.65
CA ALA A 71 -16.78 14.02 -14.52
C ALA A 71 -16.42 12.51 -14.50
N ILE A 72 -17.11 11.69 -15.30
CA ILE A 72 -16.94 10.24 -15.37
C ILE A 72 -16.31 9.89 -16.72
N ASN A 73 -14.99 9.65 -16.71
CA ASN A 73 -14.16 9.66 -17.93
C ASN A 73 -14.29 8.37 -18.79
N PHE A 74 -15.50 8.15 -19.32
CA PHE A 74 -15.86 7.09 -20.26
C PHE A 74 -15.90 7.64 -21.69
N GLY A 75 -15.14 7.01 -22.60
CA GLY A 75 -15.08 7.40 -24.00
C GLY A 75 -16.07 6.61 -24.84
N GLU A 76 -17.00 7.31 -25.50
CA GLU A 76 -17.87 6.71 -26.50
C GLU A 76 -17.08 6.38 -27.78
N LYS A 77 -17.39 5.23 -28.39
CA LYS A 77 -16.76 4.77 -29.62
C LYS A 77 -17.55 5.33 -30.81
N GLN A 78 -17.08 6.44 -31.39
CA GLN A 78 -17.70 7.01 -32.58
C GLN A 78 -17.80 5.96 -33.70
N VAL A 79 -19.03 5.67 -34.13
CA VAL A 79 -19.30 4.74 -35.22
C VAL A 79 -19.03 5.48 -36.54
N ALA A 80 -18.03 5.01 -37.29
CA ALA A 80 -17.60 5.66 -38.53
C ALA A 80 -18.66 5.52 -39.65
N GLN A 81 -19.46 6.57 -39.88
CA GLN A 81 -20.29 6.68 -41.08
C GLN A 81 -19.42 6.99 -42.30
N THR A 82 -19.25 6.00 -43.17
CA THR A 82 -18.58 6.17 -44.47
C THR A 82 -19.55 6.73 -45.51
N VAL A 83 -19.45 8.02 -45.80
CA VAL A 83 -19.98 8.65 -47.02
C VAL A 83 -18.84 9.45 -47.65
N ALA A 84 -18.65 9.32 -48.96
CA ALA A 84 -17.43 9.76 -49.64
C ALA A 84 -17.59 11.07 -50.45
N LYS A 85 -16.44 11.74 -50.65
CA LYS A 85 -16.08 12.63 -51.78
C LYS A 85 -16.53 14.11 -51.72
N PRO A 86 -15.79 15.10 -52.29
CA PRO A 86 -14.39 15.15 -52.77
C PRO A 86 -13.48 16.18 -52.04
N GLU A 87 -12.23 16.23 -52.49
CA GLU A 87 -11.14 17.15 -52.13
C GLU A 87 -11.42 18.65 -52.38
N GLU A 88 -10.76 19.52 -51.60
CA GLU A 88 -10.22 20.79 -52.12
C GLU A 88 -8.87 21.13 -51.43
N ILE A 89 -8.02 21.91 -52.11
CA ILE A 89 -6.56 22.02 -51.89
C ILE A 89 -6.21 23.22 -50.99
N PRO A 90 -5.21 23.14 -50.09
CA PRO A 90 -4.81 24.27 -49.25
C PRO A 90 -3.87 25.25 -49.97
N THR A 91 -4.00 26.55 -49.64
CA THR A 91 -3.00 27.59 -49.95
C THR A 91 -2.37 28.16 -48.66
N PRO A 92 -1.03 28.32 -48.60
CA PRO A 92 -0.32 28.86 -47.43
C PRO A 92 0.02 30.35 -47.56
N ASP A 93 0.01 31.07 -46.44
CA ASP A 93 0.73 32.32 -46.15
C ASP A 93 0.39 32.71 -44.68
N GLN A 94 1.21 33.37 -43.87
CA GLN A 94 2.55 33.95 -44.02
C GLN A 94 3.27 33.94 -42.65
N ALA A 95 4.59 34.22 -42.61
CA ALA A 95 5.39 34.22 -41.38
C ALA A 95 6.30 35.46 -41.25
N LYS A 96 6.76 35.74 -40.01
CA LYS A 96 7.65 36.86 -39.58
C LYS A 96 6.92 38.21 -39.51
N GLU A 97 7.32 39.20 -38.71
CA GLU A 97 8.59 39.56 -38.02
C GLU A 97 8.31 39.93 -36.54
N ALA A 98 9.23 40.34 -35.64
CA ALA A 98 10.66 40.15 -35.34
C ALA A 98 10.95 41.06 -34.10
N ALA A 99 12.11 40.93 -33.45
CA ALA A 99 12.39 41.52 -32.13
C ALA A 99 13.01 42.93 -32.14
N ASN A 100 12.99 43.62 -30.97
CA ASN A 100 13.97 44.61 -30.43
C ASN A 100 13.34 45.41 -29.24
N ASN A 101 14.00 45.89 -28.17
CA ASN A 101 15.33 45.65 -27.56
C ASN A 101 15.26 46.08 -26.03
N PRO A 102 16.29 46.52 -25.24
CA PRO A 102 16.55 45.96 -23.89
C PRO A 102 16.69 46.99 -22.72
N GLN A 103 17.45 46.62 -21.66
CA GLN A 103 17.93 47.40 -20.48
C GLN A 103 16.93 47.59 -19.29
N SER A 104 17.33 47.64 -18.01
CA SER A 104 18.67 47.51 -17.37
C SER A 104 18.64 47.12 -15.86
N VAL A 105 19.77 46.54 -15.44
CA VAL A 105 20.42 46.33 -14.13
C VAL A 105 20.10 47.30 -12.96
N ASP A 106 20.04 46.78 -11.72
CA ASP A 106 20.88 47.13 -10.52
C ASP A 106 20.32 46.46 -9.24
N ASP A 107 20.96 46.56 -8.07
CA ASP A 107 22.09 45.80 -7.51
C ASP A 107 22.10 46.03 -5.96
N THR A 108 22.26 44.94 -5.17
CA THR A 108 22.85 44.82 -3.79
C THR A 108 22.39 45.72 -2.60
N PRO A 109 22.86 45.58 -1.31
CA PRO A 109 23.76 44.59 -0.63
C PRO A 109 23.15 43.91 0.67
N PRO A 110 23.91 43.11 1.48
CA PRO A 110 23.38 42.27 2.59
C PRO A 110 23.73 42.73 4.04
N VAL A 111 23.34 41.92 5.06
CA VAL A 111 23.66 42.12 6.51
C VAL A 111 24.03 40.80 7.21
N GLU A 112 25.05 40.81 8.08
CA GLU A 112 25.56 39.67 8.89
C GLU A 112 25.29 39.76 10.42
N THR A 113 25.57 38.63 11.12
CA THR A 113 25.86 38.40 12.57
C THR A 113 24.65 38.18 13.53
N THR A 114 24.72 37.52 14.71
CA THR A 114 25.83 36.92 15.54
C THR A 114 25.48 35.55 16.20
N ASN A 115 26.47 34.66 16.30
CA ASN A 115 26.84 33.70 17.39
C ASN A 115 25.83 33.20 18.49
N SER A 116 25.72 31.85 18.59
CA SER A 116 26.02 30.93 19.74
C SER A 116 25.52 31.21 21.19
N PRO A 117 25.24 30.17 22.05
CA PRO A 117 26.06 28.95 22.21
C PRO A 117 25.36 27.59 22.50
N THR A 118 26.21 26.57 22.58
CA THR A 118 26.00 25.12 22.80
C THR A 118 25.45 24.73 24.19
N ALA A 119 24.67 23.64 24.24
CA ALA A 119 24.50 22.78 25.42
C ALA A 119 24.32 21.30 25.00
N GLU A 120 24.51 20.37 25.94
CA GLU A 120 24.86 18.96 25.71
C GLU A 120 23.78 17.97 26.19
N GLN A 121 23.74 16.74 25.63
CA GLN A 121 23.05 15.53 26.12
C GLN A 121 21.48 15.53 26.05
N ALA A 122 20.76 14.41 25.88
CA ALA A 122 21.14 12.98 25.79
C ALA A 122 20.28 12.23 24.74
N GLU A 123 20.74 11.04 24.32
CA GLU A 123 20.07 10.18 23.33
C GLU A 123 18.82 9.48 23.86
N THR A 124 17.76 9.39 23.03
CA THR A 124 16.77 8.30 23.08
C THR A 124 16.44 7.85 21.63
N PRO A 125 16.16 6.56 21.38
CA PRO A 125 16.06 6.02 20.02
C PRO A 125 14.71 6.34 19.35
N ASP A 126 14.76 6.99 18.20
CA ASP A 126 13.60 7.35 17.38
C ASP A 126 13.19 6.19 16.44
N VAL A 127 11.91 5.81 16.48
CA VAL A 127 11.31 4.74 15.66
C VAL A 127 10.50 5.36 14.53
N THR A 128 11.19 5.83 13.48
CA THR A 128 10.54 6.45 12.32
C THR A 128 10.13 5.43 11.25
N ALA A 129 8.93 4.87 11.41
CA ALA A 129 8.24 4.15 10.33
C ALA A 129 7.83 5.12 9.22
N LYS A 130 8.58 5.14 8.10
CA LYS A 130 8.34 6.09 7.00
C LYS A 130 7.07 5.76 6.24
N SER A 131 6.11 6.69 6.30
CA SER A 131 4.79 6.59 5.70
C SER A 131 4.83 6.79 4.17
N ALA A 132 3.78 6.33 3.49
CA ALA A 132 3.49 6.67 2.09
C ALA A 132 3.42 8.20 1.88
N PRO A 133 3.68 8.73 0.66
CA PRO A 133 3.73 10.17 0.41
C PRO A 133 2.46 10.86 0.88
N ALA A 134 2.63 11.89 1.71
CA ALA A 134 1.54 12.67 2.24
C ALA A 134 0.86 13.45 1.10
N GLN A 135 -0.32 13.00 0.69
CA GLN A 135 -1.32 13.95 0.20
C GLN A 135 -1.63 14.90 1.34
N GLU A 136 -1.42 16.20 1.13
CA GLU A 136 -1.78 17.24 2.10
C GLU A 136 -3.25 17.06 2.48
N GLY A 137 -3.48 16.85 3.78
CA GLY A 137 -4.80 16.53 4.29
C GLY A 137 -5.75 17.70 4.10
N LYS A 138 -6.63 17.62 3.09
CA LYS A 138 -7.86 18.43 3.08
C LYS A 138 -8.64 18.06 4.34
N GLY A 139 -8.58 18.92 5.36
CA GLY A 139 -9.38 18.78 6.58
C GLY A 139 -10.88 18.77 6.29
N LEU A 140 -11.70 18.51 7.31
CA LEU A 140 -13.17 18.38 7.16
C LEU A 140 -13.88 19.65 6.63
N SER A 141 -13.16 20.78 6.54
CA SER A 141 -13.59 22.00 5.86
C SER A 141 -13.77 21.81 4.34
N GLY A 142 -12.99 20.93 3.69
CA GLY A 142 -13.25 20.46 2.31
C GLY A 142 -13.35 21.53 1.22
N GLY A 143 -12.85 22.75 1.45
CA GLY A 143 -13.00 23.90 0.54
C GLY A 143 -14.36 24.62 0.59
N LEU A 144 -15.28 24.20 1.47
CA LEU A 144 -16.56 24.87 1.66
C LEU A 144 -16.43 26.00 2.67
N ASN A 145 -16.12 27.19 2.17
CA ASN A 145 -16.11 28.42 2.94
C ASN A 145 -17.56 28.86 3.18
N PHE A 146 -18.08 28.67 4.40
CA PHE A 146 -19.46 29.06 4.74
C PHE A 146 -19.62 30.59 4.73
N SER A 147 -19.98 31.14 3.57
CA SER A 147 -20.47 32.50 3.41
C SER A 147 -21.96 32.43 3.12
N VAL A 148 -22.77 33.03 4.00
CA VAL A 148 -24.24 33.01 3.87
C VAL A 148 -24.76 34.43 3.99
N ASP A 149 -25.56 34.85 3.01
CA ASP A 149 -26.27 36.11 3.09
C ASP A 149 -27.52 35.94 3.97
N ILE A 150 -27.58 36.71 5.05
CA ILE A 150 -28.69 36.67 6.00
C ILE A 150 -29.72 37.68 5.53
N ALA A 151 -30.86 37.19 5.06
CA ALA A 151 -31.95 38.01 4.52
C ALA A 151 -32.39 39.12 5.51
N ASN A 152 -32.82 40.26 4.97
CA ASN A 152 -33.30 41.38 5.77
C ASN A 152 -34.57 41.01 6.58
N PRO A 153 -34.77 41.62 7.77
CA PRO A 153 -35.93 41.34 8.61
C PRO A 153 -37.20 41.94 8.00
N ASN A 154 -38.34 41.29 8.21
CA ASN A 154 -39.65 41.87 7.88
C ASN A 154 -39.96 43.04 8.82
N LEU A 155 -39.66 44.27 8.38
CA LEU A 155 -39.88 45.47 9.19
C LEU A 155 -41.36 45.88 9.22
N PRO A 156 -41.90 46.29 10.39
CA PRO A 156 -43.25 46.81 10.49
C PRO A 156 -43.43 48.07 9.63
N LYS A 157 -44.61 48.23 9.03
CA LYS A 157 -44.93 49.32 8.11
C LYS A 157 -45.93 50.30 8.73
N THR A 158 -45.74 51.59 8.48
CA THR A 158 -46.75 52.61 8.78
C THR A 158 -47.92 52.44 7.84
N ALA A 159 -49.14 52.59 8.36
CA ALA A 159 -50.35 52.61 7.54
C ALA A 159 -50.38 53.86 6.65
N VAL A 160 -51.12 53.79 5.53
CA VAL A 160 -51.43 54.97 4.72
C VAL A 160 -52.23 55.94 5.59
N LEU A 161 -51.66 57.11 5.82
CA LEU A 161 -52.25 58.16 6.66
C LEU A 161 -53.35 58.92 5.93
N LEU A 162 -54.13 59.72 6.67
CA LEU A 162 -55.12 60.62 6.07
C LEU A 162 -54.47 61.53 5.02
N ASN A 163 -54.84 61.31 3.75
CA ASN A 163 -54.40 62.14 2.64
C ASN A 163 -55.02 63.55 2.70
N TRP A 164 -54.35 64.51 2.07
CA TRP A 164 -54.89 65.87 1.88
C TRP A 164 -56.22 65.84 1.11
N THR A 165 -57.32 66.16 1.79
CA THR A 165 -58.70 66.18 1.25
C THR A 165 -59.22 67.60 0.97
N GLY A 166 -58.31 68.57 0.86
CA GLY A 166 -58.64 70.00 0.78
C GLY A 166 -59.05 70.59 2.14
N TYR A 167 -59.33 71.89 2.16
CA TYR A 167 -59.73 72.58 3.39
C TYR A 167 -61.14 72.17 3.83
N ASN A 168 -61.21 71.45 4.95
CA ASN A 168 -62.46 71.06 5.59
C ASN A 168 -62.32 71.06 7.13
N LYS A 169 -63.43 70.84 7.85
CA LYS A 169 -63.45 70.88 9.32
C LYS A 169 -62.49 69.86 9.95
N GLN A 170 -62.41 68.64 9.42
CA GLN A 170 -61.56 67.57 9.95
C GLN A 170 -60.07 67.91 9.80
N VAL A 171 -59.68 68.40 8.63
CA VAL A 171 -58.33 68.88 8.30
C VAL A 171 -57.89 70.01 9.23
N ASN A 172 -58.75 71.00 9.46
CA ASN A 172 -58.44 72.10 10.37
C ASN A 172 -58.36 71.64 11.83
N THR A 173 -59.28 70.77 12.28
CA THR A 173 -59.23 70.20 13.64
C THR A 173 -57.98 69.35 13.86
N ALA A 174 -57.55 68.56 12.89
CA ALA A 174 -56.30 67.78 12.99
C ALA A 174 -55.06 68.69 13.10
N PHE A 175 -54.99 69.75 12.28
CA PHE A 175 -53.90 70.74 12.34
C PHE A 175 -53.89 71.54 13.66
N GLU A 176 -55.07 71.95 14.15
CA GLU A 176 -55.22 72.59 15.46
C GLU A 176 -54.82 71.64 16.60
N THR A 177 -55.19 70.36 16.53
CA THR A 177 -54.80 69.33 17.51
C THR A 177 -53.28 69.14 17.53
N ALA A 178 -52.63 69.14 16.36
CA ALA A 178 -51.18 68.98 16.25
C ALA A 178 -50.41 70.14 16.92
N PHE A 179 -50.83 71.40 16.72
CA PHE A 179 -50.01 72.57 17.06
C PHE A 179 -50.60 73.54 18.10
N GLY A 180 -51.84 73.32 18.54
CA GLY A 180 -52.55 74.16 19.51
C GLY A 180 -52.98 75.53 18.99
N GLU A 181 -52.87 75.79 17.68
CA GLU A 181 -53.20 77.09 17.08
C GLU A 181 -54.62 77.08 16.52
N LYS A 182 -55.53 77.77 17.23
CA LYS A 182 -56.91 77.99 16.80
C LYS A 182 -56.94 78.73 15.45
N PRO A 183 -57.70 78.25 14.45
CA PRO A 183 -58.00 79.06 13.29
C PRO A 183 -58.80 80.29 13.74
N GLY A 184 -58.20 81.48 13.63
CA GLY A 184 -58.92 82.72 13.89
C GLY A 184 -60.15 82.81 12.97
N HIS A 185 -61.26 83.34 13.48
CA HIS A 185 -62.61 83.30 12.86
C HIS A 185 -62.77 83.93 11.46
N SER A 186 -61.68 84.29 10.77
CA SER A 186 -61.69 84.72 9.38
C SER A 186 -61.64 83.54 8.40
N THR A 187 -62.12 83.74 7.19
CA THR A 187 -62.08 82.79 6.04
C THR A 187 -60.66 82.49 5.50
N LYS A 188 -59.61 82.79 6.26
CA LYS A 188 -58.22 82.52 5.89
C LYS A 188 -57.76 81.21 6.51
N ALA A 189 -57.07 80.38 5.73
CA ALA A 189 -56.49 79.13 6.20
C ALA A 189 -55.58 79.36 7.44
N PRO A 190 -55.60 78.48 8.45
CA PRO A 190 -54.64 78.54 9.54
C PRO A 190 -53.22 78.35 9.00
N VAL A 191 -52.27 79.10 9.54
CA VAL A 191 -50.84 79.06 9.21
C VAL A 191 -50.08 79.13 10.52
N LEU A 192 -49.05 78.31 10.69
CA LEU A 192 -48.24 78.34 11.91
C LEU A 192 -47.55 79.68 12.11
N SER A 193 -47.45 80.07 13.38
CA SER A 193 -46.52 81.11 13.82
C SER A 193 -45.09 80.84 13.33
N LYS A 194 -44.39 81.91 12.90
CA LYS A 194 -43.07 81.81 12.26
C LYS A 194 -42.07 80.95 13.07
N GLY A 195 -42.00 81.15 14.39
CA GLY A 195 -41.10 80.38 15.25
C GLY A 195 -41.35 78.86 15.21
N LYS A 196 -42.61 78.41 15.06
CA LYS A 196 -42.92 76.98 14.90
C LYS A 196 -42.60 76.48 13.49
N SER A 197 -42.91 77.26 12.45
CA SER A 197 -42.55 76.87 11.08
C SER A 197 -41.04 76.80 10.89
N ASP A 198 -40.28 77.70 11.52
CA ASP A 198 -38.81 77.72 11.49
C ASP A 198 -38.23 76.45 12.12
N VAL A 199 -38.76 75.98 13.27
CA VAL A 199 -38.35 74.70 13.86
C VAL A 199 -38.62 73.52 12.92
N ILE A 200 -39.79 73.48 12.27
CA ILE A 200 -40.17 72.35 11.42
C ILE A 200 -39.34 72.33 10.13
N PHE A 201 -39.21 73.42 9.38
CA PHE A 201 -38.48 73.37 8.11
C PHE A 201 -36.98 73.09 8.32
N ASN A 202 -36.38 73.58 9.41
CA ASN A 202 -34.99 73.28 9.75
C ASN A 202 -34.80 71.80 10.07
N ALA A 203 -35.76 71.14 10.75
CA ALA A 203 -35.71 69.71 11.00
C ALA A 203 -35.76 68.89 9.69
N PHE A 204 -36.48 69.37 8.67
CA PHE A 204 -36.50 68.81 7.30
C PHE A 204 -35.24 69.15 6.47
N GLY A 205 -34.23 69.81 7.05
CA GLY A 205 -33.01 70.23 6.36
C GLY A 205 -33.22 71.31 5.29
N ALA A 206 -34.39 71.96 5.28
CA ALA A 206 -34.69 73.06 4.38
C ALA A 206 -34.20 74.40 4.97
N GLY A 207 -33.89 75.38 4.12
CA GLY A 207 -33.58 76.75 4.54
C GLY A 207 -34.81 77.68 4.58
N SER A 208 -36.00 77.20 4.21
CA SER A 208 -37.26 77.96 4.24
C SER A 208 -38.49 77.04 4.19
N VAL A 209 -39.66 77.58 4.56
CA VAL A 209 -40.96 76.90 4.37
C VAL A 209 -41.17 76.55 2.90
N LYS A 210 -40.89 77.47 1.96
CA LYS A 210 -41.02 77.20 0.53
C LYS A 210 -40.16 76.02 0.03
N GLN A 211 -38.92 75.89 0.51
CA GLN A 211 -38.07 74.74 0.18
C GLN A 211 -38.62 73.45 0.77
N MET A 212 -39.10 73.46 2.02
CA MET A 212 -39.75 72.28 2.61
C MET A 212 -41.02 71.90 1.83
N GLN A 213 -41.85 72.87 1.43
CA GLN A 213 -43.04 72.66 0.60
C GLN A 213 -42.69 71.96 -0.71
N GLN A 214 -41.56 72.31 -1.34
CA GLN A 214 -41.04 71.60 -2.51
C GLN A 214 -40.67 70.14 -2.19
N THR A 215 -39.93 69.89 -1.12
CA THR A 215 -39.51 68.52 -0.70
C THR A 215 -40.71 67.60 -0.43
N VAL A 216 -41.77 68.10 0.20
CA VAL A 216 -42.95 67.29 0.57
C VAL A 216 -44.05 67.27 -0.48
N GLY A 217 -43.90 68.00 -1.60
CA GLY A 217 -44.91 68.08 -2.65
C GLY A 217 -46.17 68.86 -2.26
N ALA A 218 -46.01 69.90 -1.44
CA ALA A 218 -47.07 70.86 -1.10
C ALA A 218 -46.99 72.12 -2.00
N LYS A 219 -48.11 72.84 -2.08
CA LYS A 219 -48.16 74.19 -2.67
C LYS A 219 -47.08 75.11 -2.09
N GLN A 220 -46.31 75.75 -2.96
CA GLN A 220 -45.18 76.63 -2.61
C GLN A 220 -45.60 78.09 -2.35
N ASP A 221 -46.35 78.34 -1.28
CA ASP A 221 -46.80 79.70 -0.89
C ASP A 221 -46.10 80.29 0.35
N ASP A 222 -45.01 79.66 0.78
CA ASP A 222 -44.13 80.06 1.91
C ASP A 222 -44.87 80.18 3.26
N LYS A 223 -45.97 79.44 3.40
CA LYS A 223 -46.82 79.40 4.59
C LYS A 223 -47.04 77.98 5.07
N PHE A 224 -46.62 77.68 6.29
CA PHE A 224 -46.84 76.36 6.87
C PHE A 224 -48.30 76.23 7.31
N GLY A 225 -49.15 75.79 6.38
CA GLY A 225 -50.57 75.51 6.62
C GLY A 225 -50.90 74.02 6.59
N PRO A 226 -52.20 73.65 6.72
CA PRO A 226 -52.67 72.27 6.68
C PRO A 226 -52.16 71.45 5.50
N GLU A 227 -52.11 71.99 4.28
CA GLU A 227 -51.59 71.23 3.12
C GLU A 227 -50.13 70.81 3.32
N THR A 228 -49.27 71.74 3.72
CA THR A 228 -47.85 71.48 4.02
C THR A 228 -47.72 70.45 5.14
N TYR A 229 -48.53 70.55 6.19
CA TYR A 229 -48.55 69.60 7.30
C TYR A 229 -48.90 68.17 6.86
N PHE A 230 -50.04 67.99 6.19
CA PHE A 230 -50.48 66.67 5.74
C PHE A 230 -49.49 66.04 4.75
N ARG A 231 -48.95 66.84 3.81
CA ARG A 231 -47.90 66.40 2.88
C ARG A 231 -46.62 65.98 3.59
N ALA A 232 -46.15 66.76 4.57
CA ALA A 232 -44.98 66.44 5.39
C ALA A 232 -45.17 65.15 6.20
N LYS A 233 -46.38 64.95 6.75
CA LYS A 233 -46.75 63.74 7.48
C LYS A 233 -46.72 62.49 6.58
N THR A 234 -47.30 62.57 5.36
CA THR A 234 -47.21 61.48 4.36
C THR A 234 -45.77 61.22 3.91
N HIS A 235 -44.97 62.26 3.70
CA HIS A 235 -43.56 62.14 3.31
C HIS A 235 -42.75 61.38 4.37
N VAL A 236 -42.86 61.78 5.65
CA VAL A 236 -42.21 61.09 6.77
C VAL A 236 -42.69 59.64 6.90
N ALA A 237 -43.99 59.37 6.73
CA ALA A 237 -44.52 58.00 6.74
C ALA A 237 -43.90 57.10 5.65
N SER A 238 -43.70 57.64 4.43
CA SER A 238 -43.04 56.93 3.33
C SER A 238 -41.57 56.64 3.65
N GLN A 239 -40.83 57.65 4.14
CA GLN A 239 -39.43 57.49 4.53
C GLN A 239 -39.23 56.48 5.67
N ILE A 240 -40.17 56.41 6.64
CA ILE A 240 -40.16 55.34 7.66
C ILE A 240 -40.31 53.96 7.00
N ASN A 241 -41.18 53.82 5.99
CA ASN A 241 -41.41 52.55 5.31
C ASN A 241 -40.23 52.10 4.43
N GLU A 242 -39.53 53.05 3.81
CA GLU A 242 -38.40 52.82 2.90
C GLU A 242 -37.04 52.65 3.63
N SER A 243 -36.89 53.18 4.85
CA SER A 243 -35.61 53.16 5.55
C SER A 243 -35.33 51.86 6.31
N GLU A 244 -34.13 51.31 6.09
CA GLU A 244 -33.53 50.19 6.84
C GLU A 244 -32.36 50.63 7.74
N SER A 245 -31.81 51.85 7.55
CA SER A 245 -30.69 52.35 8.36
C SER A 245 -31.16 52.91 9.71
N ILE A 246 -30.52 52.49 10.80
CA ILE A 246 -30.75 53.04 12.15
C ILE A 246 -30.53 54.55 12.19
N GLU A 247 -29.51 55.05 11.49
CA GLU A 247 -29.20 56.49 11.47
C GLU A 247 -30.37 57.28 10.87
N LYS A 248 -30.85 56.87 9.68
CA LYS A 248 -32.01 57.47 9.02
C LYS A 248 -33.30 57.32 9.83
N LEU A 249 -33.54 56.16 10.45
CA LEU A 249 -34.68 55.94 11.33
C LEU A 249 -34.62 56.85 12.58
N THR A 250 -33.41 57.10 13.12
CA THR A 250 -33.21 58.02 14.24
C THR A 250 -33.45 59.48 13.83
N GLN A 251 -32.98 59.90 12.65
CA GLN A 251 -33.28 61.22 12.08
C GLN A 251 -34.79 61.40 11.86
N LEU A 252 -35.49 60.38 11.36
CA LEU A 252 -36.95 60.38 11.22
C LEU A 252 -37.67 60.50 12.57
N LYS A 253 -37.10 60.01 13.67
CA LYS A 253 -37.67 60.15 15.01
C LYS A 253 -37.64 61.61 15.48
N SER A 254 -36.55 62.32 15.20
CA SER A 254 -36.47 63.77 15.43
C SER A 254 -37.49 64.55 14.58
N LEU A 255 -37.70 64.14 13.32
CA LEU A 255 -38.70 64.72 12.42
C LEU A 255 -40.15 64.52 12.91
N ILE A 256 -40.49 63.32 13.40
CA ILE A 256 -41.80 63.06 14.02
C ILE A 256 -42.02 63.99 15.21
N GLY A 257 -41.00 64.22 16.05
CA GLY A 257 -41.09 65.07 17.24
C GLY A 257 -41.49 66.53 16.97
N VAL A 258 -41.22 67.07 15.77
CA VAL A 258 -41.62 68.44 15.40
C VAL A 258 -43.00 68.51 14.70
N LEU A 259 -43.60 67.38 14.34
CA LEU A 259 -44.92 67.33 13.67
C LEU A 259 -46.12 67.45 14.63
N GLY A 260 -45.87 67.68 15.93
CA GLY A 260 -46.92 68.03 16.89
C GLY A 260 -47.77 66.85 17.39
N ASN A 261 -48.80 67.19 18.19
CA ASN A 261 -49.59 66.25 19.00
C ASN A 261 -50.74 65.58 18.22
N ASP A 262 -50.50 65.10 17.00
CA ASP A 262 -51.48 64.36 16.20
C ASP A 262 -51.46 62.85 16.56
N PRO A 263 -52.61 62.20 16.83
CA PRO A 263 -52.69 60.75 17.07
C PRO A 263 -52.08 59.88 15.96
N GLU A 264 -52.09 60.32 14.70
CA GLU A 264 -51.40 59.62 13.60
C GLU A 264 -49.87 59.77 13.69
N VAL A 265 -49.37 60.93 14.13
CA VAL A 265 -47.94 61.16 14.39
C VAL A 265 -47.47 60.31 15.57
N SER A 266 -48.29 60.17 16.62
CA SER A 266 -48.03 59.23 17.71
C SER A 266 -47.94 57.76 17.25
N LYS A 267 -48.83 57.33 16.35
CA LYS A 267 -48.77 55.99 15.74
C LYS A 267 -47.53 55.80 14.87
N MET A 268 -47.12 56.82 14.09
CA MET A 268 -45.85 56.78 13.35
C MET A 268 -44.67 56.60 14.31
N SER A 269 -44.64 57.32 15.44
CA SER A 269 -43.57 57.17 16.43
C SER A 269 -43.48 55.75 16.97
N GLN A 270 -44.61 55.13 17.30
CA GLN A 270 -44.67 53.76 17.79
C GLN A 270 -44.15 52.75 16.75
N VAL A 271 -44.57 52.87 15.49
CA VAL A 271 -44.08 52.01 14.40
C VAL A 271 -42.59 52.24 14.13
N LEU A 272 -42.12 53.48 14.22
CA LEU A 272 -40.71 53.82 14.05
C LEU A 272 -39.85 53.22 15.17
N ASP A 273 -40.29 53.31 16.43
CA ASP A 273 -39.61 52.68 17.56
C ASP A 273 -39.57 51.15 17.42
N GLN A 274 -40.66 50.54 16.94
CA GLN A 274 -40.68 49.11 16.60
C GLN A 274 -39.72 48.76 15.45
N ARG A 275 -39.61 49.59 14.40
CA ARG A 275 -38.62 49.40 13.32
C ARG A 275 -37.19 49.53 13.84
N ILE A 276 -36.89 50.54 14.64
CA ILE A 276 -35.55 50.75 15.22
C ILE A 276 -35.15 49.54 16.06
N GLY A 277 -36.03 49.08 16.96
CA GLY A 277 -35.82 47.87 17.75
C GLY A 277 -35.61 46.62 16.90
N ALA A 278 -36.44 46.41 15.87
CA ALA A 278 -36.31 45.28 14.94
C ALA A 278 -34.98 45.28 14.16
N VAL A 279 -34.55 46.44 13.63
CA VAL A 279 -33.26 46.58 12.94
C VAL A 279 -32.09 46.37 13.90
N GLN A 280 -32.15 46.91 15.12
CA GLN A 280 -31.12 46.72 16.15
C GLN A 280 -30.98 45.25 16.54
N SER A 281 -32.09 44.56 16.85
CA SER A 281 -32.08 43.13 17.16
C SER A 281 -31.55 42.30 15.99
N TYR A 282 -31.94 42.62 14.75
CA TYR A 282 -31.45 41.94 13.56
C TYR A 282 -29.93 42.12 13.36
N LEU A 283 -29.41 43.34 13.51
CA LEU A 283 -27.97 43.59 13.35
C LEU A 283 -27.14 42.89 14.44
N ALA A 284 -27.64 42.83 15.67
CA ALA A 284 -27.01 42.06 16.75
C ALA A 284 -26.95 40.56 16.40
N SER A 285 -28.08 39.96 16.03
CA SER A 285 -28.11 38.54 15.64
C SER A 285 -27.33 38.23 14.35
N LYS A 286 -27.23 39.17 13.41
CA LYS A 286 -26.37 39.05 12.22
C LYS A 286 -24.88 39.00 12.61
N GLY A 287 -24.45 39.83 13.56
CA GLY A 287 -23.08 39.82 14.08
C GLY A 287 -22.73 38.53 14.82
N GLU A 288 -23.61 38.06 15.71
CA GLU A 288 -23.44 36.77 16.40
C GLU A 288 -23.36 35.60 15.43
N ALA A 289 -24.26 35.54 14.44
CA ALA A 289 -24.26 34.50 13.41
C ALA A 289 -22.96 34.48 12.60
N GLN A 290 -22.47 35.65 12.17
CA GLN A 290 -21.18 35.75 11.45
C GLN A 290 -19.99 35.29 12.30
N GLY A 291 -19.96 35.63 13.59
CA GLY A 291 -18.96 35.13 14.53
C GLY A 291 -18.97 33.61 14.65
N TYR A 292 -20.16 33.03 14.79
CA TYR A 292 -20.34 31.57 14.83
C TYR A 292 -19.91 30.89 13.52
N PHE A 293 -20.20 31.46 12.35
CA PHE A 293 -19.77 30.90 11.07
C PHE A 293 -18.24 30.81 10.96
N ALA A 294 -17.51 31.81 11.45
CA ALA A 294 -16.05 31.78 11.54
C ALA A 294 -15.57 30.67 12.51
N GLN A 295 -16.18 30.55 13.69
CA GLN A 295 -15.85 29.51 14.67
C GLN A 295 -16.10 28.09 14.13
N VAL A 296 -17.20 27.84 13.42
CA VAL A 296 -17.49 26.52 12.82
C VAL A 296 -16.43 26.15 11.78
N ASN A 297 -16.00 27.08 10.95
CA ASN A 297 -14.87 26.86 10.04
C ASN A 297 -13.59 26.51 10.81
N THR A 298 -13.27 27.24 11.89
CA THR A 298 -12.10 26.97 12.74
C THR A 298 -12.18 25.57 13.37
N ILE A 299 -13.31 25.20 13.97
CA ILE A 299 -13.52 23.88 14.61
C ILE A 299 -13.39 22.74 13.59
N LEU A 300 -14.04 22.84 12.42
CA LEU A 300 -13.94 21.81 11.38
C LEU A 300 -12.55 21.73 10.74
N SER A 301 -11.80 22.84 10.67
CA SER A 301 -10.43 22.86 10.12
C SER A 301 -9.38 22.29 11.07
N SER A 302 -9.62 22.33 12.38
CA SER A 302 -8.71 21.86 13.44
C SER A 302 -9.00 20.42 13.90
N ALA A 303 -10.14 19.86 13.49
CA ALA A 303 -10.50 18.47 13.74
C ALA A 303 -9.68 17.51 12.86
N ASP A 304 -8.88 16.64 13.46
CA ASP A 304 -8.12 15.60 12.76
C ASP A 304 -9.04 14.41 12.42
N PRO A 305 -9.31 14.12 11.13
CA PRO A 305 -10.17 13.01 10.71
C PRO A 305 -9.61 11.62 11.04
N LYS A 306 -8.36 11.50 11.48
CA LYS A 306 -7.73 10.23 11.89
C LYS A 306 -7.77 10.01 13.40
N ASN A 307 -8.22 10.98 14.19
CA ASN A 307 -8.19 10.93 15.65
C ASN A 307 -9.61 11.04 16.24
N MET A 308 -10.10 9.94 16.79
CA MET A 308 -11.45 9.85 17.36
C MET A 308 -11.70 10.89 18.46
N GLN A 309 -10.72 11.14 19.33
CA GLN A 309 -10.86 12.13 20.40
C GLN A 309 -10.88 13.55 19.82
N SER A 310 -10.13 13.83 18.75
CA SER A 310 -10.17 15.13 18.06
C SER A 310 -11.57 15.39 17.48
N LEU A 311 -12.16 14.40 16.80
CA LEU A 311 -13.52 14.50 16.24
C LEU A 311 -14.60 14.67 17.31
N VAL A 312 -14.53 13.91 18.40
CA VAL A 312 -15.47 14.03 19.54
C VAL A 312 -15.33 15.41 20.20
N ASN A 313 -14.11 15.88 20.46
CA ASN A 313 -13.86 17.21 21.01
C ASN A 313 -14.39 18.32 20.09
N ALA A 314 -14.20 18.19 18.77
CA ALA A 314 -14.74 19.13 17.79
C ALA A 314 -16.28 19.15 17.80
N LYS A 315 -16.94 18.00 17.96
CA LYS A 315 -18.40 17.91 18.08
C LYS A 315 -18.91 18.59 19.36
N THR A 316 -18.25 18.37 20.50
CA THR A 316 -18.56 19.04 21.77
C THR A 316 -18.39 20.56 21.64
N ASN A 317 -17.23 21.01 21.13
CA ASN A 317 -16.96 22.44 20.93
C ASN A 317 -17.99 23.10 20.01
N LEU A 318 -18.41 22.43 18.92
CA LEU A 318 -19.44 22.93 18.01
C LEU A 318 -20.80 23.10 18.71
N HIS A 319 -21.18 22.14 19.54
CA HIS A 319 -22.40 22.18 20.34
C HIS A 319 -22.35 23.32 21.38
N ASP A 320 -21.23 23.48 22.07
CA ASP A 320 -21.04 24.51 23.09
C ASP A 320 -21.06 25.92 22.48
N GLN A 321 -20.39 26.15 21.35
CA GLN A 321 -20.45 27.43 20.64
C GLN A 321 -21.86 27.74 20.13
N PHE A 322 -22.60 26.75 19.61
CA PHE A 322 -24.00 26.95 19.21
C PHE A 322 -24.88 27.31 20.42
N ASN A 323 -24.66 26.68 21.58
CA ASN A 323 -25.42 26.95 22.80
C ASN A 323 -25.15 28.34 23.37
N GLN A 324 -23.98 28.93 23.15
CA GLN A 324 -23.62 30.29 23.58
C GLN A 324 -24.34 31.41 22.79
N LEU A 325 -24.94 31.11 21.63
CA LEU A 325 -25.72 32.08 20.85
C LEU A 325 -27.03 32.49 21.55
N SER A 326 -27.48 33.72 21.29
CA SER A 326 -28.83 34.15 21.71
C SER A 326 -29.93 33.37 20.98
N ASP A 327 -31.12 33.29 21.57
CA ASP A 327 -32.25 32.57 20.98
C ASP A 327 -32.71 33.18 19.64
N SER A 328 -32.60 34.50 19.48
CA SER A 328 -32.86 35.17 18.19
C SER A 328 -31.85 34.74 17.13
N SER A 329 -30.57 34.60 17.47
CA SER A 329 -29.54 34.13 16.54
C SER A 329 -29.69 32.65 16.21
N LYS A 330 -30.03 31.80 17.20
CA LYS A 330 -30.36 30.37 16.98
C LYS A 330 -31.59 30.18 16.09
N SER A 331 -32.57 31.10 16.16
CA SER A 331 -33.79 31.06 15.35
C SER A 331 -33.59 31.39 13.86
N LEU A 332 -32.42 31.92 13.48
CA LEU A 332 -32.08 32.14 12.07
C LEU A 332 -31.88 30.78 11.37
N PRO A 333 -32.65 30.45 10.31
CA PRO A 333 -32.54 29.16 9.62
C PRO A 333 -31.11 28.86 9.17
N GLN A 334 -30.39 29.87 8.66
CA GLN A 334 -28.99 29.76 8.25
C GLN A 334 -28.05 29.23 9.35
N VAL A 335 -28.29 29.63 10.61
CA VAL A 335 -27.49 29.24 11.77
C VAL A 335 -27.81 27.81 12.20
N SER A 336 -29.10 27.47 12.23
CA SER A 336 -29.57 26.12 12.51
C SER A 336 -29.09 25.11 11.46
N ASP A 337 -29.29 25.40 10.17
CA ASP A 337 -28.90 24.56 9.04
C ASP A 337 -27.38 24.32 9.00
N MET A 338 -26.57 25.37 9.20
CA MET A 338 -25.11 25.24 9.19
C MET A 338 -24.61 24.41 10.39
N ASN A 339 -25.18 24.60 11.58
CA ASN A 339 -24.87 23.75 12.75
C ASN A 339 -25.23 22.28 12.46
N THR A 340 -26.42 22.01 11.93
CA THR A 340 -26.86 20.65 11.54
C THR A 340 -25.92 20.03 10.51
N GLN A 341 -25.51 20.78 9.47
CA GLN A 341 -24.56 20.29 8.48
C GLN A 341 -23.17 20.01 9.07
N ALA A 342 -22.67 20.88 9.95
CA ALA A 342 -21.37 20.70 10.60
C ALA A 342 -21.37 19.50 11.56
N GLN A 343 -22.44 19.30 12.33
CA GLN A 343 -22.62 18.10 13.16
C GLN A 343 -22.70 16.83 12.30
N GLY A 344 -23.48 16.84 11.22
CA GLY A 344 -23.62 15.69 10.31
C GLY A 344 -22.30 15.27 9.64
N ARG A 345 -21.41 16.23 9.34
CA ARG A 345 -20.05 15.92 8.86
C ARG A 345 -19.20 15.25 9.92
N LEU A 346 -19.21 15.76 11.16
CA LEU A 346 -18.47 15.18 12.27
C LEU A 346 -18.98 13.76 12.59
N ASP A 347 -20.29 13.54 12.58
CA ASP A 347 -20.89 12.21 12.80
C ASP A 347 -20.58 11.22 11.69
N SER A 348 -20.53 11.69 10.44
CA SER A 348 -20.09 10.86 9.31
C SER A 348 -18.60 10.48 9.43
N ALA A 349 -17.74 11.42 9.84
CA ALA A 349 -16.32 11.19 10.06
C ALA A 349 -16.07 10.23 11.24
N ILE A 350 -16.76 10.42 12.37
CA ILE A 350 -16.72 9.54 13.55
C ILE A 350 -17.15 8.11 13.15
N SER A 351 -18.27 7.97 12.45
CA SER A 351 -18.78 6.66 12.00
C SER A 351 -17.82 5.96 11.04
N SER A 352 -17.21 6.70 10.10
CA SER A 352 -16.21 6.17 9.19
C SER A 352 -14.92 5.74 9.90
N LEU A 353 -14.45 6.53 10.88
CA LEU A 353 -13.24 6.21 11.63
C LEU A 353 -13.47 5.00 12.54
N GLN A 354 -14.65 4.91 13.19
CA GLN A 354 -15.04 3.75 13.98
C GLN A 354 -15.06 2.48 13.12
N GLY A 355 -15.70 2.53 11.94
CA GLY A 355 -15.70 1.40 11.01
C GLY A 355 -14.30 0.95 10.58
N ASN A 356 -13.36 1.90 10.39
CA ASN A 356 -11.96 1.58 10.09
C ASN A 356 -11.24 0.94 11.29
N ILE A 357 -11.48 1.42 12.51
CA ILE A 357 -10.93 0.83 13.75
C ILE A 357 -11.45 -0.60 13.93
N ASP A 358 -12.75 -0.82 13.74
CA ASP A 358 -13.37 -2.14 13.85
C ASP A 358 -12.82 -3.12 12.80
N GLN A 359 -12.60 -2.67 11.56
CA GLN A 359 -11.93 -3.46 10.52
C GLN A 359 -10.48 -3.82 10.89
N GLN A 360 -9.70 -2.90 11.47
CA GLN A 360 -8.34 -3.20 11.93
C GLN A 360 -8.34 -4.19 13.10
N ASN A 361 -9.27 -4.07 14.05
CA ASN A 361 -9.44 -5.03 15.15
C ASN A 361 -9.79 -6.44 14.62
N ILE A 362 -10.70 -6.53 13.64
CA ILE A 362 -11.04 -7.78 12.94
C ILE A 362 -9.82 -8.37 12.24
N LEU A 363 -9.01 -7.56 11.55
CA LEU A 363 -7.78 -8.01 10.88
C LEU A 363 -6.73 -8.52 11.89
N GLY A 364 -6.55 -7.84 13.03
CA GLY A 364 -5.65 -8.27 14.10
C GLY A 364 -6.08 -9.60 14.72
N GLN A 365 -7.37 -9.74 15.07
CA GLN A 365 -7.92 -11.00 15.57
C GLN A 365 -7.73 -12.15 14.57
N LYS A 366 -7.93 -11.88 13.28
CA LYS A 366 -7.71 -12.83 12.20
C LYS A 366 -6.25 -13.29 12.09
N GLN A 367 -5.29 -12.36 12.16
CA GLN A 367 -3.86 -12.72 12.17
C GLN A 367 -3.48 -13.57 13.39
N GLN A 368 -3.99 -13.22 14.57
CA GLN A 368 -3.74 -13.98 15.81
C GLN A 368 -4.33 -15.41 15.72
N LEU A 369 -5.57 -15.54 15.23
CA LEU A 369 -6.22 -16.83 15.00
C LEU A 369 -5.42 -17.72 14.03
N VAL A 370 -4.94 -17.17 12.91
CA VAL A 370 -4.09 -17.91 11.95
C VAL A 370 -2.78 -18.37 12.62
N GLY A 371 -2.20 -17.56 13.51
CA GLY A 371 -1.04 -17.95 14.32
C GLY A 371 -1.32 -19.15 15.24
N GLU A 372 -2.40 -19.08 16.04
CA GLU A 372 -2.79 -20.17 16.94
C GLU A 372 -3.16 -21.46 16.19
N LEU A 373 -3.86 -21.38 15.05
CA LEU A 373 -4.21 -22.54 14.25
C LEU A 373 -2.97 -23.28 13.71
N ASN A 374 -1.98 -22.53 13.22
CA ASN A 374 -0.72 -23.12 12.73
C ASN A 374 0.11 -23.76 13.86
N ASP A 375 0.12 -23.17 15.05
CA ASP A 375 0.79 -23.73 16.23
C ASP A 375 0.13 -25.04 16.71
N VAL A 376 -1.21 -25.07 16.82
CA VAL A 376 -1.97 -26.29 17.13
C VAL A 376 -1.69 -27.39 16.10
N LEU A 377 -1.83 -27.07 14.81
CA LEU A 377 -1.58 -28.00 13.71
C LEU A 377 -0.16 -28.61 13.76
N SER A 378 0.85 -27.75 13.90
CA SER A 378 2.26 -28.16 13.99
C SER A 378 2.52 -29.07 15.20
N LYS A 379 2.00 -28.70 16.38
CA LYS A 379 2.10 -29.50 17.61
C LYS A 379 1.41 -30.86 17.48
N SER A 380 0.22 -30.91 16.90
CA SER A 380 -0.53 -32.16 16.70
C SER A 380 0.13 -33.11 15.71
N ILE A 381 0.61 -32.58 14.57
CA ILE A 381 1.37 -33.37 13.58
C ILE A 381 2.66 -33.91 14.21
N SER A 382 3.44 -33.05 14.87
CA SER A 382 4.70 -33.44 15.52
C SER A 382 4.47 -34.49 16.62
N SER A 383 3.49 -34.27 17.50
CA SER A 383 3.15 -35.21 18.57
C SER A 383 2.65 -36.57 18.04
N GLY A 384 1.76 -36.56 17.04
CA GLY A 384 1.24 -37.78 16.42
C GLY A 384 2.32 -38.59 15.72
N LEU A 385 3.20 -37.95 14.93
CA LEU A 385 4.30 -38.63 14.24
C LEU A 385 5.41 -39.11 15.19
N THR A 386 5.61 -38.44 16.32
CA THR A 386 6.61 -38.83 17.34
C THR A 386 6.13 -40.06 18.14
N THR A 387 4.85 -40.12 18.50
CA THR A 387 4.28 -41.17 19.37
C THR A 387 3.66 -42.34 18.61
N GLY A 388 3.17 -42.11 17.38
CA GLY A 388 2.37 -43.06 16.62
C GLY A 388 0.90 -43.12 17.05
N ASP A 389 0.42 -42.12 17.80
CA ASP A 389 -0.91 -42.09 18.36
C ASP A 389 -1.88 -41.24 17.50
N THR A 390 -2.80 -41.90 16.79
CA THR A 390 -3.87 -41.25 16.04
C THR A 390 -4.84 -40.46 16.94
N GLY A 391 -4.87 -40.74 18.24
CA GLY A 391 -5.59 -39.94 19.23
C GLY A 391 -5.07 -38.50 19.32
N LYS A 392 -3.77 -38.26 19.13
CA LYS A 392 -3.19 -36.90 19.08
C LYS A 392 -3.66 -36.10 17.87
N ILE A 393 -3.94 -36.77 16.76
CA ILE A 393 -4.49 -36.17 15.55
C ILE A 393 -5.95 -35.74 15.78
N GLN A 394 -6.77 -36.61 16.39
CA GLN A 394 -8.16 -36.28 16.74
C GLN A 394 -8.25 -35.17 17.81
N GLU A 395 -7.33 -35.17 18.77
CA GLU A 395 -7.21 -34.09 19.75
C GLU A 395 -6.82 -32.75 19.07
N GLY A 396 -5.93 -32.78 18.08
CA GLY A 396 -5.61 -31.60 17.26
C GLY A 396 -6.82 -30.99 16.55
N LYS A 397 -7.70 -31.83 15.99
CA LYS A 397 -8.96 -31.38 15.37
C LYS A 397 -9.86 -30.65 16.37
N LYS A 398 -10.03 -31.21 17.58
CA LYS A 398 -10.79 -30.56 18.66
C LYS A 398 -10.17 -29.24 19.10
N GLN A 399 -8.84 -29.15 19.14
CA GLN A 399 -8.12 -27.93 19.51
C GLN A 399 -8.22 -26.84 18.43
N ILE A 400 -8.31 -27.21 17.15
CA ILE A 400 -8.66 -26.29 16.05
C ILE A 400 -10.06 -25.72 16.26
N ASP A 401 -11.07 -26.57 16.53
CA ASP A 401 -12.44 -26.11 16.80
C ASP A 401 -12.54 -25.22 18.06
N ALA A 402 -11.85 -25.60 19.14
CA ALA A 402 -11.79 -24.80 20.37
C ALA A 402 -11.07 -23.47 20.18
N THR A 403 -10.04 -23.42 19.32
CA THR A 403 -9.33 -22.19 18.96
C THR A 403 -10.23 -21.26 18.14
N LEU A 404 -10.93 -21.78 17.13
CA LEU A 404 -11.92 -21.00 16.36
C LEU A 404 -13.01 -20.39 17.26
N ALA A 405 -13.48 -21.13 18.27
CA ALA A 405 -14.49 -20.65 19.21
C ALA A 405 -14.07 -19.42 20.03
N LYS A 406 -12.76 -19.17 20.22
CA LYS A 406 -12.24 -17.96 20.90
C LYS A 406 -12.42 -16.67 20.07
N TYR A 407 -12.60 -16.79 18.75
CA TYR A 407 -12.54 -15.67 17.80
C TYR A 407 -13.87 -15.50 17.04
N PRO A 408 -15.00 -15.20 17.73
CA PRO A 408 -16.34 -15.24 17.15
C PRO A 408 -16.57 -14.24 16.00
N ALA A 409 -15.81 -13.14 15.94
CA ALA A 409 -15.95 -12.14 14.88
C ALA A 409 -15.33 -12.55 13.53
N VAL A 410 -14.48 -13.58 13.49
CA VAL A 410 -13.73 -13.99 12.29
C VAL A 410 -13.82 -15.49 11.96
N LYS A 411 -14.23 -16.33 12.92
CA LYS A 411 -14.30 -17.80 12.78
C LYS A 411 -15.11 -18.30 11.57
N ASP A 412 -16.12 -17.54 11.13
CA ASP A 412 -17.04 -17.92 10.06
C ASP A 412 -16.66 -17.31 8.70
N SER A 413 -15.53 -16.58 8.61
CA SER A 413 -15.04 -16.01 7.34
C SER A 413 -14.53 -17.10 6.39
N ASN A 414 -14.77 -16.92 5.08
CA ASN A 414 -14.50 -17.94 4.06
C ASN A 414 -13.07 -18.48 4.10
N ASP A 415 -12.06 -17.62 4.23
CA ASP A 415 -10.66 -18.04 4.22
C ASP A 415 -10.22 -18.70 5.54
N ILE A 416 -10.85 -18.37 6.67
CA ILE A 416 -10.68 -19.13 7.92
C ILE A 416 -11.32 -20.52 7.80
N ASN A 417 -12.46 -20.64 7.12
CA ASN A 417 -13.08 -21.94 6.82
C ASN A 417 -12.21 -22.78 5.86
N GLU A 418 -11.59 -22.17 4.84
CA GLU A 418 -10.62 -22.83 3.96
C GLU A 418 -9.39 -23.32 4.73
N LEU A 419 -8.79 -22.47 5.57
CA LEU A 419 -7.67 -22.85 6.44
C LEU A 419 -8.03 -23.99 7.39
N LYS A 420 -9.23 -23.98 7.97
CA LYS A 420 -9.75 -25.08 8.80
C LYS A 420 -9.83 -26.39 8.01
N GLN A 421 -10.36 -26.35 6.79
CA GLN A 421 -10.46 -27.53 5.93
C GLN A 421 -9.07 -28.06 5.54
N GLN A 422 -8.13 -27.18 5.19
CA GLN A 422 -6.75 -27.53 4.86
C GLN A 422 -6.02 -28.17 6.05
N ALA A 423 -6.13 -27.58 7.25
CA ALA A 423 -5.53 -28.12 8.47
C ALA A 423 -6.11 -29.49 8.84
N ASN A 424 -7.44 -29.65 8.75
CA ASN A 424 -8.10 -30.94 8.97
C ASN A 424 -7.66 -32.01 7.97
N LYS A 425 -7.51 -31.66 6.69
CA LYS A 425 -6.99 -32.58 5.66
C LYS A 425 -5.56 -33.01 5.97
N GLN A 426 -4.67 -32.08 6.32
CA GLN A 426 -3.29 -32.41 6.69
C GLN A 426 -3.22 -33.32 7.92
N LEU A 427 -4.11 -33.11 8.90
CA LEU A 427 -4.26 -34.02 10.04
C LEU A 427 -4.74 -35.42 9.60
N ASP A 428 -5.70 -35.53 8.67
CA ASP A 428 -6.15 -36.83 8.15
C ASP A 428 -5.09 -37.56 7.32
N ASP A 429 -4.33 -36.85 6.49
CA ASP A 429 -3.19 -37.40 5.72
C ASP A 429 -2.13 -37.97 6.68
N VAL A 430 -1.79 -37.24 7.76
CA VAL A 430 -0.87 -37.70 8.81
C VAL A 430 -1.44 -38.87 9.61
N GLY A 431 -2.72 -38.83 9.97
CA GLY A 431 -3.41 -39.94 10.65
C GLY A 431 -3.37 -41.23 9.83
N SER A 432 -3.65 -41.13 8.53
CA SER A 432 -3.60 -42.25 7.58
C SER A 432 -2.18 -42.84 7.48
N LYS A 433 -1.16 -41.98 7.46
CA LYS A 433 0.25 -42.40 7.48
C LYS A 433 0.61 -43.15 8.78
N ILE A 434 0.16 -42.66 9.93
CA ILE A 434 0.36 -43.32 11.23
C ILE A 434 -0.33 -44.69 11.25
N THR A 435 -1.57 -44.79 10.77
CA THR A 435 -2.29 -46.07 10.66
C THR A 435 -1.54 -47.05 9.75
N GLY A 436 -1.14 -46.63 8.55
CA GLY A 436 -0.41 -47.48 7.61
C GLY A 436 0.90 -48.05 8.18
N ILE A 437 1.69 -47.20 8.84
CA ILE A 437 2.94 -47.62 9.51
C ILE A 437 2.63 -48.56 10.70
N THR A 438 1.57 -48.30 11.46
CA THR A 438 1.18 -49.16 12.60
C THR A 438 0.72 -50.54 12.12
N THR A 439 -0.07 -50.62 11.04
CA THR A 439 -0.46 -51.88 10.40
C THR A 439 0.75 -52.64 9.87
N LEU A 440 1.73 -51.94 9.27
CA LEU A 440 2.97 -52.52 8.78
C LEU A 440 3.81 -53.13 9.93
N ILE A 441 3.99 -52.42 11.04
CA ILE A 441 4.66 -52.92 12.25
C ILE A 441 3.94 -54.16 12.83
N ALA A 442 2.62 -54.24 12.71
CA ALA A 442 1.83 -55.36 13.21
C ALA A 442 1.80 -56.60 12.29
N LYS A 443 2.33 -56.52 11.05
CA LYS A 443 2.44 -57.69 10.16
C LYS A 443 3.47 -58.67 10.72
N LYS A 444 3.08 -59.96 10.80
CA LYS A 444 3.95 -61.05 11.26
C LYS A 444 5.06 -61.40 10.26
N ASP A 445 4.78 -61.24 8.97
CA ASP A 445 5.68 -61.56 7.86
C ASP A 445 5.65 -60.38 6.87
N TRP A 446 6.82 -59.94 6.40
CA TRP A 446 6.96 -58.78 5.50
C TRP A 446 7.37 -59.21 4.09
N THR A 447 6.75 -58.63 3.07
CA THR A 447 7.24 -58.74 1.68
C THR A 447 8.44 -57.79 1.44
N PRO A 448 9.17 -57.93 0.32
CA PRO A 448 10.19 -56.96 -0.08
C PRO A 448 9.64 -55.52 -0.19
N GLU A 449 8.41 -55.36 -0.68
CA GLU A 449 7.71 -54.08 -0.81
C GLU A 449 7.32 -53.48 0.55
N ASP A 450 6.90 -54.33 1.50
CA ASP A 450 6.69 -53.95 2.90
C ASP A 450 8.00 -53.42 3.52
N GLY A 451 9.11 -54.13 3.31
CA GLY A 451 10.45 -53.71 3.77
C GLY A 451 10.90 -52.38 3.18
N ALA A 452 10.75 -52.18 1.86
CA ALA A 452 11.05 -50.92 1.19
C ALA A 452 10.18 -49.76 1.72
N SER A 453 8.89 -50.02 1.93
CA SER A 453 7.93 -49.04 2.48
C SER A 453 8.25 -48.67 3.93
N ALA A 454 8.69 -49.63 4.74
CA ALA A 454 9.13 -49.41 6.12
C ALA A 454 10.39 -48.55 6.18
N VAL A 455 11.42 -48.87 5.37
CA VAL A 455 12.69 -48.11 5.32
C VAL A 455 12.45 -46.67 4.84
N LYS A 456 11.61 -46.47 3.80
CA LYS A 456 11.20 -45.14 3.36
C LYS A 456 10.50 -44.37 4.48
N SER A 457 9.51 -44.99 5.13
CA SER A 457 8.76 -44.38 6.24
C SER A 457 9.66 -44.01 7.43
N LEU A 458 10.67 -44.85 7.74
CA LEU A 458 11.64 -44.59 8.79
C LEU A 458 12.48 -43.33 8.52
N GLY A 459 12.83 -43.09 7.25
CA GLY A 459 13.51 -41.85 6.83
C GLY A 459 12.66 -40.60 7.06
N GLU A 460 11.35 -40.70 6.83
CA GLU A 460 10.40 -39.59 6.90
C GLU A 460 9.84 -39.30 8.32
N LEU A 461 10.02 -40.21 9.30
CA LEU A 461 9.56 -39.99 10.67
C LEU A 461 10.53 -39.09 11.48
N PRO A 462 10.03 -38.22 12.38
CA PRO A 462 10.85 -37.51 13.36
C PRO A 462 11.43 -38.49 14.40
N ALA A 463 12.46 -38.06 15.14
CA ALA A 463 13.00 -38.84 16.24
C ALA A 463 11.94 -39.00 17.37
N GLY A 464 11.71 -40.23 17.82
CA GLY A 464 10.68 -40.53 18.81
C GLY A 464 10.34 -42.01 18.91
N ASP A 465 9.44 -42.35 19.84
CA ASP A 465 9.01 -43.72 20.12
C ASP A 465 8.48 -44.45 18.88
N PHE A 466 7.76 -43.76 18.00
CA PHE A 466 7.21 -44.38 16.79
C PHE A 466 8.29 -44.78 15.79
N LYS A 467 9.28 -43.90 15.59
CA LYS A 467 10.47 -44.19 14.77
C LYS A 467 11.30 -45.32 15.38
N ASN A 468 11.42 -45.35 16.71
CA ASN A 468 12.12 -46.44 17.41
C ASN A 468 11.38 -47.78 17.25
N LYS A 469 10.05 -47.80 17.42
CA LYS A 469 9.22 -49.00 17.19
C LYS A 469 9.34 -49.51 15.75
N LEU A 470 9.25 -48.63 14.75
CA LEU A 470 9.45 -48.99 13.35
C LEU A 470 10.87 -49.51 13.09
N SER A 471 11.89 -48.85 13.67
CA SER A 471 13.28 -49.28 13.58
C SER A 471 13.46 -50.71 14.09
N THR A 472 12.93 -51.02 15.28
CA THR A 472 12.99 -52.35 15.89
C THR A 472 12.22 -53.39 15.08
N ALA A 473 11.06 -53.04 14.51
CA ALA A 473 10.33 -53.93 13.61
C ALA A 473 11.17 -54.29 12.37
N ILE A 474 11.80 -53.29 11.72
CA ILE A 474 12.72 -53.51 10.60
C ILE A 474 13.88 -54.43 11.00
N ASP A 475 14.47 -54.24 12.18
CA ASP A 475 15.59 -55.06 12.66
C ASP A 475 15.15 -56.51 12.99
N GLY A 476 13.90 -56.72 13.38
CA GLY A 476 13.30 -58.04 13.61
C GLY A 476 13.05 -58.84 12.33
N HIS A 477 12.94 -58.20 11.17
CA HIS A 477 12.77 -58.84 9.86
C HIS A 477 14.12 -58.98 9.13
N SER A 478 14.74 -60.15 9.27
CA SER A 478 16.15 -60.40 8.92
C SER A 478 16.58 -60.13 7.47
N GLU A 479 15.67 -60.25 6.50
CA GLU A 479 15.95 -59.86 5.09
C GLU A 479 15.97 -58.33 4.90
N VAL A 480 15.23 -57.59 5.72
CA VAL A 480 15.14 -56.11 5.65
C VAL A 480 16.24 -55.45 6.50
N ALA A 481 16.71 -56.10 7.56
CA ALA A 481 17.90 -55.68 8.29
C ALA A 481 19.13 -55.53 7.36
N LYS A 482 19.30 -56.44 6.38
CA LYS A 482 20.35 -56.37 5.34
C LYS A 482 20.22 -55.15 4.42
N LEU A 483 18.98 -54.68 4.16
CA LEU A 483 18.72 -53.44 3.42
C LEU A 483 19.03 -52.19 4.27
N LYS A 484 18.77 -52.25 5.57
CA LYS A 484 19.08 -51.18 6.54
C LYS A 484 20.58 -50.96 6.71
N GLU A 485 21.37 -52.04 6.63
CA GLU A 485 22.83 -52.00 6.68
C GLU A 485 23.43 -51.32 5.43
N LYS A 486 22.87 -51.57 4.23
CA LYS A 486 23.18 -50.81 3.01
C LYS A 486 22.82 -49.32 3.09
N ALA A 487 21.80 -48.96 3.88
CA ALA A 487 21.33 -47.57 3.99
C ALA A 487 22.07 -46.74 5.06
N LYS A 488 22.74 -47.39 6.02
CA LYS A 488 23.46 -46.76 7.14
C LYS A 488 24.77 -46.06 6.78
N ALA A 489 25.23 -46.18 5.53
CA ALA A 489 26.56 -45.78 5.10
C ALA A 489 26.77 -44.27 4.90
N ASN A 490 25.70 -43.45 4.90
CA ASN A 490 25.79 -42.00 4.73
C ASN A 490 25.85 -41.31 6.10
N THR A 491 27.01 -40.74 6.43
CA THR A 491 27.31 -40.14 7.75
C THR A 491 27.49 -38.63 7.55
N PRO A 492 26.90 -37.74 8.37
CA PRO A 492 26.95 -36.30 8.11
C PRO A 492 28.39 -35.76 8.14
N THR A 493 28.86 -35.30 6.99
CA THR A 493 30.25 -34.95 6.71
C THR A 493 30.51 -33.44 6.79
N THR A 494 31.18 -33.03 7.88
CA THR A 494 31.83 -31.73 8.06
C THR A 494 33.01 -31.56 7.08
N LEU A 495 33.80 -30.49 7.21
CA LEU A 495 34.98 -30.20 6.36
C LEU A 495 35.96 -31.39 6.24
N THR A 496 36.02 -32.24 7.27
CA THR A 496 36.81 -33.48 7.30
C THR A 496 36.25 -34.62 6.45
N GLY A 497 35.06 -34.51 5.87
CA GLY A 497 34.38 -35.64 5.24
C GLY A 497 34.83 -36.04 3.84
N LEU A 498 35.61 -35.22 3.14
CA LEU A 498 36.01 -35.52 1.76
C LEU A 498 36.80 -36.85 1.66
N HIS A 499 37.65 -37.12 2.66
CA HIS A 499 38.41 -38.36 2.73
C HIS A 499 37.56 -39.56 3.18
N ASP A 500 36.39 -39.35 3.80
CA ASP A 500 35.38 -40.39 4.02
C ASP A 500 34.62 -40.73 2.74
N VAL A 501 34.36 -39.77 1.85
CA VAL A 501 33.69 -40.03 0.57
C VAL A 501 34.53 -41.01 -0.27
N ILE A 502 35.76 -40.66 -0.64
CA ILE A 502 36.56 -41.60 -1.44
C ILE A 502 37.04 -42.79 -0.60
N GLY A 503 37.37 -42.58 0.67
CA GLY A 503 37.85 -43.61 1.60
C GLY A 503 36.89 -44.78 1.76
N ASN A 504 35.58 -44.52 1.90
CA ASN A 504 34.56 -45.55 2.08
C ASN A 504 33.99 -46.07 0.74
N GLY A 505 34.65 -45.80 -0.39
CA GLY A 505 34.24 -46.29 -1.71
C GLY A 505 33.08 -45.53 -2.36
N PHE A 506 32.74 -44.32 -1.90
CA PHE A 506 31.63 -43.51 -2.41
C PHE A 506 31.98 -42.73 -3.67
N TRP A 507 32.43 -43.43 -4.70
CA TRP A 507 32.77 -42.88 -6.02
C TRP A 507 32.49 -43.92 -7.11
N ASN A 508 32.06 -43.45 -8.28
CA ASN A 508 31.57 -44.31 -9.35
C ASN A 508 32.61 -44.46 -10.48
N ALA A 509 33.11 -45.69 -10.67
CA ALA A 509 34.10 -46.01 -11.71
C ALA A 509 33.58 -45.83 -13.16
N GLU A 510 32.25 -45.82 -13.36
CA GLU A 510 31.64 -45.47 -14.65
C GLU A 510 31.83 -43.98 -14.97
N ASN A 511 31.86 -43.12 -13.95
CA ASN A 511 32.27 -41.72 -14.06
C ASN A 511 33.77 -41.56 -13.75
N SER A 512 34.62 -42.10 -14.63
CA SER A 512 36.09 -42.04 -14.47
C SER A 512 36.62 -40.60 -14.39
N GLU A 513 36.04 -39.67 -15.14
CA GLU A 513 36.51 -38.28 -15.18
C GLU A 513 36.10 -37.49 -13.94
N GLY A 514 34.86 -37.65 -13.47
CA GLY A 514 34.42 -37.07 -12.21
C GLY A 514 35.21 -37.59 -11.00
N THR A 515 35.49 -38.90 -11.01
CA THR A 515 36.36 -39.54 -10.01
C THR A 515 37.77 -38.94 -10.03
N LYS A 516 38.41 -38.80 -11.21
CA LYS A 516 39.71 -38.10 -11.34
C LYS A 516 39.66 -36.70 -10.72
N GLY A 517 38.64 -35.89 -11.05
CA GLY A 517 38.46 -34.54 -10.48
C GLY A 517 38.33 -34.52 -8.95
N LEU A 518 37.61 -35.47 -8.36
CA LEU A 518 37.46 -35.59 -6.91
C LEU A 518 38.79 -36.00 -6.23
N PHE A 519 39.54 -36.93 -6.82
CA PHE A 519 40.88 -37.30 -6.35
C PHE A 519 41.89 -36.14 -6.44
N GLN A 520 41.83 -35.34 -7.50
CA GLN A 520 42.65 -34.12 -7.62
C GLN A 520 42.35 -33.11 -6.51
N LEU A 521 41.07 -32.93 -6.14
CA LEU A 521 40.67 -32.09 -5.00
C LEU A 521 41.24 -32.62 -3.67
N ILE A 522 41.06 -33.91 -3.39
CA ILE A 522 41.62 -34.58 -2.20
C ILE A 522 43.13 -34.35 -2.09
N ALA A 523 43.85 -34.58 -3.19
CA ALA A 523 45.30 -34.47 -3.23
C ALA A 523 45.76 -33.02 -3.02
N LYS A 524 45.08 -32.05 -3.65
CA LYS A 524 45.38 -30.62 -3.50
C LYS A 524 45.14 -30.11 -2.06
N GLN A 525 44.08 -30.58 -1.41
CA GLN A 525 43.79 -30.30 0.00
C GLN A 525 44.69 -31.05 0.99
N GLY A 526 45.61 -31.92 0.52
CA GLY A 526 46.51 -32.71 1.37
C GLY A 526 45.86 -33.91 2.07
N LEU A 527 44.58 -34.21 1.78
CA LEU A 527 43.79 -35.26 2.44
C LEU A 527 44.02 -36.66 1.88
N LEU A 528 44.87 -36.83 0.86
CA LEU A 528 45.12 -38.11 0.21
C LEU A 528 45.61 -39.21 1.17
N PRO A 529 46.54 -38.97 2.13
CA PRO A 529 46.96 -39.98 3.12
C PRO A 529 45.79 -40.52 3.95
N ASP A 530 44.97 -39.62 4.52
CA ASP A 530 43.82 -40.00 5.34
C ASP A 530 42.77 -40.76 4.51
N THR A 531 42.59 -40.36 3.24
CA THR A 531 41.70 -41.05 2.30
C THR A 531 42.18 -42.48 2.03
N MET A 532 43.45 -42.66 1.72
CA MET A 532 44.05 -43.98 1.48
C MET A 532 43.99 -44.88 2.73
N SER A 533 44.04 -44.31 3.94
CA SER A 533 43.94 -45.08 5.18
C SER A 533 42.57 -45.73 5.39
N LYS A 534 41.52 -45.19 4.76
CA LYS A 534 40.14 -45.69 4.83
C LYS A 534 39.78 -46.63 3.68
N MET A 535 40.42 -46.48 2.51
CA MET A 535 40.17 -47.33 1.34
C MET A 535 40.58 -48.79 1.55
N SER A 536 39.71 -49.72 1.16
CA SER A 536 40.09 -51.12 0.98
C SER A 536 41.18 -51.29 -0.09
N VAL A 537 41.86 -52.45 -0.10
CA VAL A 537 42.84 -52.78 -1.15
C VAL A 537 42.20 -52.73 -2.54
N ASP A 538 40.96 -53.17 -2.67
CA ASP A 538 40.21 -53.14 -3.93
C ASP A 538 39.86 -51.71 -4.35
N ASP A 539 39.55 -50.81 -3.42
CA ASP A 539 39.30 -49.40 -3.71
C ASP A 539 40.56 -48.67 -4.15
N GLN A 540 41.67 -48.84 -3.44
CA GLN A 540 42.98 -48.29 -3.86
C GLN A 540 43.39 -48.82 -5.25
N THR A 541 43.10 -50.10 -5.52
CA THR A 541 43.35 -50.73 -6.83
C THR A 541 42.48 -50.15 -7.94
N ARG A 542 41.17 -50.00 -7.69
CA ARG A 542 40.24 -49.38 -8.63
C ARG A 542 40.60 -47.90 -8.85
N ALA A 543 41.06 -47.20 -7.82
CA ALA A 543 41.46 -45.79 -7.90
C ALA A 543 42.66 -45.61 -8.83
N ILE A 544 43.70 -46.44 -8.68
CA ILE A 544 44.85 -46.48 -9.60
C ILE A 544 44.37 -46.73 -11.04
N LYS A 545 43.49 -47.73 -11.25
CA LYS A 545 42.94 -48.05 -12.58
C LYS A 545 42.18 -46.87 -13.19
N VAL A 546 41.38 -46.12 -12.41
CA VAL A 546 40.64 -44.94 -12.88
C VAL A 546 41.55 -43.76 -13.15
N LEU A 547 42.50 -43.45 -12.26
CA LEU A 547 43.44 -42.34 -12.40
C LEU A 547 44.39 -42.52 -13.60
N THR A 548 44.80 -43.75 -13.89
CA THR A 548 45.65 -44.10 -15.03
C THR A 548 44.87 -44.45 -16.30
N LYS A 549 43.53 -44.44 -16.26
CA LYS A 549 42.68 -44.77 -17.40
C LYS A 549 42.89 -43.77 -18.54
N ASP A 550 43.17 -44.32 -19.72
CA ASP A 550 43.42 -43.65 -21.00
C ASP A 550 44.71 -42.80 -21.07
N VAL A 551 45.55 -42.84 -20.02
CA VAL A 551 46.81 -42.05 -19.94
C VAL A 551 47.88 -42.60 -20.89
N LYS A 552 48.43 -41.72 -21.72
CA LYS A 552 49.59 -42.02 -22.58
C LYS A 552 50.89 -41.60 -21.89
N PHE A 553 51.52 -42.55 -21.19
CA PHE A 553 52.73 -42.32 -20.38
C PHE A 553 53.92 -41.70 -21.14
N ASP A 554 53.96 -41.78 -22.48
CA ASP A 554 54.97 -41.13 -23.31
C ASP A 554 54.68 -39.63 -23.59
N LYS A 555 53.43 -39.17 -23.40
CA LYS A 555 52.93 -37.83 -23.78
C LYS A 555 51.84 -37.32 -22.83
N MET A 556 52.14 -37.23 -21.54
CA MET A 556 51.20 -36.76 -20.53
C MET A 556 51.08 -35.23 -20.51
N ASN A 557 49.84 -34.73 -20.50
CA ASN A 557 49.52 -33.35 -20.13
C ASN A 557 49.58 -33.15 -18.59
N ASP A 558 49.41 -31.92 -18.10
CA ASP A 558 49.61 -31.63 -16.66
C ASP A 558 48.52 -32.22 -15.74
N SER A 559 47.29 -32.39 -16.24
CA SER A 559 46.21 -33.13 -15.54
C SER A 559 46.52 -34.63 -15.47
N GLU A 560 47.03 -35.21 -16.56
CA GLU A 560 47.50 -36.61 -16.60
C GLU A 560 48.67 -36.83 -15.64
N LYS A 561 49.68 -35.95 -15.62
CA LYS A 561 50.80 -36.01 -14.65
C LYS A 561 50.30 -35.93 -13.21
N PHE A 562 49.31 -35.07 -12.92
CA PHE A 562 48.72 -34.96 -11.58
C PHE A 562 48.01 -36.27 -11.20
N ASN A 563 47.16 -36.80 -12.08
CA ASN A 563 46.47 -38.08 -11.87
C ASN A 563 47.44 -39.25 -11.66
N VAL A 564 48.53 -39.30 -12.44
CA VAL A 564 49.59 -40.31 -12.31
C VAL A 564 50.36 -40.14 -11.01
N GLY A 565 50.67 -38.91 -10.57
CA GLY A 565 51.28 -38.65 -9.26
C GLY A 565 50.41 -39.09 -8.08
N ILE A 566 49.08 -38.90 -8.17
CA ILE A 566 48.11 -39.42 -7.19
C ILE A 566 48.10 -40.96 -7.23
N ALA A 567 47.95 -41.55 -8.42
CA ALA A 567 47.94 -43.01 -8.59
C ALA A 567 49.21 -43.67 -8.08
N LYS A 568 50.37 -43.05 -8.33
CA LYS A 568 51.66 -43.50 -7.80
C LYS A 568 51.70 -43.40 -6.27
N THR A 569 51.17 -42.33 -5.67
CA THR A 569 51.11 -42.20 -4.20
C THR A 569 50.24 -43.29 -3.57
N ILE A 570 49.11 -43.62 -4.19
CA ILE A 570 48.24 -44.75 -3.80
C ILE A 570 48.97 -46.08 -3.98
N TYR A 571 49.70 -46.25 -5.08
CA TYR A 571 50.51 -47.44 -5.31
C TYR A 571 51.65 -47.61 -4.29
N ASP A 572 52.40 -46.55 -3.99
CA ASP A 572 53.51 -46.57 -3.04
C ASP A 572 53.01 -46.84 -1.61
N ASN A 573 51.76 -46.47 -1.29
CA ASN A 573 51.06 -46.90 -0.07
C ASN A 573 50.72 -48.39 -0.11
N LEU A 574 50.01 -48.85 -1.14
CA LEU A 574 49.65 -50.26 -1.34
C LEU A 574 50.87 -51.19 -1.29
N SER A 575 51.95 -50.84 -1.98
CA SER A 575 53.14 -51.69 -2.15
C SER A 575 53.82 -52.11 -0.84
N LYS A 576 53.55 -51.38 0.26
CA LYS A 576 54.04 -51.67 1.62
C LYS A 576 53.17 -52.69 2.36
N SER A 577 51.99 -53.03 1.83
CA SER A 577 51.08 -54.04 2.40
C SER A 577 51.39 -55.44 1.86
N ALA A 578 51.41 -56.43 2.76
CA ALA A 578 51.73 -57.82 2.43
C ALA A 578 50.67 -58.49 1.52
N ASN A 579 49.42 -58.04 1.58
CA ASN A 579 48.26 -58.70 0.95
C ASN A 579 47.84 -58.12 -0.41
N VAL A 580 48.71 -57.38 -1.11
CA VAL A 580 48.40 -56.83 -2.44
C VAL A 580 48.50 -57.89 -3.52
N ASP A 581 47.42 -58.01 -4.31
CA ASP A 581 47.24 -58.88 -5.47
C ASP A 581 48.42 -58.82 -6.46
N GLY A 582 48.82 -59.99 -6.97
CA GLY A 582 49.93 -60.15 -7.91
C GLY A 582 49.70 -59.43 -9.23
N ASP A 583 48.45 -59.37 -9.71
CA ASP A 583 48.12 -58.69 -10.97
C ASP A 583 48.41 -57.18 -10.92
N ILE A 584 48.38 -56.57 -9.73
CA ILE A 584 48.78 -55.17 -9.52
C ILE A 584 50.30 -55.03 -9.55
N LYS A 585 51.02 -55.95 -8.90
CA LYS A 585 52.50 -55.93 -8.84
C LYS A 585 53.14 -56.09 -10.22
N ASP A 586 52.53 -56.91 -11.09
CA ASP A 586 53.22 -57.40 -12.30
C ASP A 586 52.71 -56.82 -13.63
N LYS A 587 51.42 -56.46 -13.81
CA LYS A 587 50.87 -56.14 -15.15
C LYS A 587 50.78 -54.66 -15.52
N ASN A 588 50.37 -53.78 -14.60
CA ASN A 588 50.11 -52.35 -14.91
C ASN A 588 51.29 -51.41 -14.57
N LEU A 589 52.40 -51.97 -14.09
CA LEU A 589 53.27 -51.26 -13.15
C LEU A 589 54.63 -50.70 -13.66
N PRO A 590 55.29 -51.25 -14.71
CA PRO A 590 56.60 -50.76 -15.14
C PRO A 590 56.65 -49.28 -15.52
N SER A 591 55.51 -48.70 -15.93
CA SER A 591 55.38 -47.28 -16.29
C SER A 591 55.42 -46.35 -15.07
N LEU A 592 54.69 -46.68 -14.00
CA LEU A 592 54.60 -45.87 -12.77
C LEU A 592 55.94 -45.79 -12.01
N LYS A 593 56.77 -46.84 -12.12
CA LYS A 593 58.09 -46.91 -11.47
C LYS A 593 59.15 -45.98 -12.10
N LYS A 594 58.92 -45.41 -13.29
CA LYS A 594 59.91 -44.58 -14.00
C LYS A 594 59.91 -43.11 -13.60
N GLU A 595 58.82 -42.59 -13.05
CA GLU A 595 58.80 -41.22 -12.52
C GLU A 595 59.42 -41.19 -11.12
N THR A 596 60.40 -40.34 -10.88
CA THR A 596 61.19 -40.33 -9.63
C THR A 596 60.81 -39.24 -8.62
N THR A 597 59.98 -38.28 -9.00
CA THR A 597 59.70 -37.10 -8.16
C THR A 597 58.52 -37.35 -7.21
N PRO A 598 58.65 -37.10 -5.89
CA PRO A 598 57.50 -37.01 -4.99
C PRO A 598 56.59 -35.85 -5.41
N ALA A 599 55.29 -36.12 -5.54
CA ALA A 599 54.36 -35.12 -6.05
C ALA A 599 53.97 -34.09 -4.98
N ASN A 600 54.41 -32.84 -5.15
CA ASN A 600 53.87 -31.71 -4.39
C ASN A 600 52.55 -31.25 -5.04
N PHE A 601 51.43 -31.74 -4.52
CA PHE A 601 50.10 -31.51 -5.08
C PHE A 601 49.57 -30.08 -4.93
N SER A 602 50.14 -29.27 -4.03
CA SER A 602 49.63 -27.91 -3.74
C SER A 602 49.70 -26.94 -4.93
N ASN A 603 50.66 -27.16 -5.84
CA ASN A 603 50.90 -26.30 -7.01
C ASN A 603 50.13 -26.73 -8.28
N PHE A 604 49.34 -27.82 -8.23
CA PHE A 604 48.60 -28.30 -9.40
C PHE A 604 47.22 -27.65 -9.51
N ASN A 605 46.87 -27.25 -10.73
CA ASN A 605 45.51 -26.84 -11.06
C ASN A 605 44.65 -28.08 -11.26
N ILE A 606 43.46 -28.08 -10.65
CA ILE A 606 42.45 -29.12 -10.85
C ILE A 606 41.88 -28.96 -12.26
N ASP A 607 41.69 -30.08 -12.94
CA ASP A 607 41.12 -30.15 -14.27
C ASP A 607 39.63 -29.80 -14.23
N THR A 608 39.31 -28.56 -14.63
CA THR A 608 37.93 -28.04 -14.61
C THR A 608 36.98 -28.90 -15.45
N GLY A 609 37.40 -29.44 -16.59
CA GLY A 609 36.53 -30.24 -17.44
C GLY A 609 36.15 -31.58 -16.80
N ASN A 610 37.10 -32.22 -16.11
CA ASN A 610 36.86 -33.44 -15.35
C ASN A 610 36.06 -33.18 -14.06
N TYR A 611 36.33 -32.05 -13.40
CA TYR A 611 35.59 -31.62 -12.21
C TYR A 611 34.11 -31.32 -12.52
N VAL A 612 33.82 -30.65 -13.63
CA VAL A 612 32.44 -30.38 -14.08
C VAL A 612 31.69 -31.68 -14.35
N LYS A 613 32.28 -32.64 -15.08
CA LYS A 613 31.65 -33.96 -15.32
C LYS A 613 31.35 -34.70 -14.02
N GLY A 614 32.21 -34.57 -13.00
CA GLY A 614 31.93 -35.10 -11.66
C GLY A 614 30.70 -34.46 -11.03
N MET A 615 30.67 -33.13 -11.00
CA MET A 615 29.57 -32.37 -10.44
C MET A 615 28.23 -32.67 -11.14
N GLN A 616 28.21 -32.61 -12.48
CA GLN A 616 27.04 -32.88 -13.32
C GLN A 616 26.45 -34.27 -13.07
N PHE A 617 27.31 -35.28 -12.96
CA PHE A 617 26.88 -36.65 -12.66
C PHE A 617 26.25 -36.77 -11.26
N SER A 618 26.84 -36.08 -10.27
CA SER A 618 26.51 -36.23 -8.85
C SER A 618 25.31 -35.40 -8.36
N ILE A 619 24.91 -34.32 -9.05
CA ILE A 619 23.77 -33.47 -8.64
C ILE A 619 22.38 -34.01 -9.01
N GLY A 620 22.28 -35.18 -9.66
CA GLY A 620 20.99 -35.76 -10.08
C GLY A 620 20.08 -36.16 -8.91
N ASP A 621 18.78 -35.89 -9.03
CA ASP A 621 17.78 -36.24 -8.01
C ASP A 621 17.71 -37.75 -7.74
N ASP A 622 17.98 -38.58 -8.75
CA ASP A 622 17.99 -40.05 -8.71
C ASP A 622 19.24 -40.65 -8.02
N ARG A 623 20.27 -39.84 -7.76
CA ARG A 623 21.56 -40.30 -7.23
C ARG A 623 21.48 -40.78 -5.77
N ILE A 624 22.28 -41.79 -5.44
CA ILE A 624 22.34 -42.34 -4.08
C ILE A 624 23.22 -41.47 -3.16
N GLY A 625 23.08 -41.62 -1.83
CA GLY A 625 23.63 -40.67 -0.85
C GLY A 625 25.13 -40.39 -0.99
N SER A 626 25.91 -41.40 -1.33
CA SER A 626 27.33 -41.35 -1.68
C SER A 626 27.67 -40.33 -2.76
N GLU A 627 26.96 -40.38 -3.89
CA GLU A 627 27.17 -39.50 -5.04
C GLU A 627 26.77 -38.05 -4.69
N LYS A 628 25.79 -37.90 -3.80
CA LYS A 628 25.33 -36.60 -3.28
C LYS A 628 26.39 -35.97 -2.36
N GLU A 629 27.04 -36.73 -1.47
CA GLU A 629 28.16 -36.21 -0.66
C GLU A 629 29.35 -35.76 -1.52
N ALA A 630 29.62 -36.45 -2.63
CA ALA A 630 30.59 -36.00 -3.63
C ALA A 630 30.19 -34.65 -4.27
N ALA A 631 28.94 -34.49 -4.74
CA ALA A 631 28.45 -33.21 -5.28
C ALA A 631 28.59 -32.04 -4.28
N LEU A 632 28.21 -32.26 -3.00
CA LEU A 632 28.31 -31.22 -1.98
C LEU A 632 29.76 -30.78 -1.77
N THR A 633 30.68 -31.74 -1.75
CA THR A 633 32.10 -31.44 -1.57
C THR A 633 32.71 -30.79 -2.80
N MET A 634 32.25 -31.16 -4.00
CA MET A 634 32.68 -30.48 -5.22
C MET A 634 32.16 -29.03 -5.28
N ALA A 635 30.96 -28.75 -4.75
CA ALA A 635 30.46 -27.39 -4.56
C ALA A 635 31.34 -26.59 -3.57
N ARG A 636 31.70 -27.21 -2.42
CA ARG A 636 32.60 -26.62 -1.41
C ARG A 636 33.96 -26.24 -2.01
N GLY A 637 34.54 -27.08 -2.85
CA GLY A 637 35.81 -26.78 -3.53
C GLY A 637 35.75 -25.53 -4.42
N ILE A 638 34.59 -25.20 -5.02
CA ILE A 638 34.39 -23.93 -5.72
C ILE A 638 34.21 -22.78 -4.70
N MET A 639 33.36 -22.96 -3.69
CA MET A 639 33.06 -21.92 -2.69
C MET A 639 34.30 -21.43 -1.94
N TYR A 640 35.20 -22.34 -1.58
CA TYR A 640 36.40 -22.04 -0.81
C TYR A 640 37.66 -21.79 -1.66
N GLY A 641 37.52 -21.78 -3.00
CA GLY A 641 38.59 -21.38 -3.92
C GLY A 641 39.64 -22.46 -4.23
N ASP A 642 39.47 -23.70 -3.74
CA ASP A 642 40.31 -24.83 -4.16
C ASP A 642 40.22 -25.08 -5.67
N VAL A 643 39.04 -24.83 -6.24
CA VAL A 643 38.71 -24.98 -7.66
C VAL A 643 38.31 -23.65 -8.27
N SER A 644 38.74 -23.41 -9.51
CA SER A 644 38.42 -22.19 -10.25
C SER A 644 36.91 -21.96 -10.38
N LYS A 645 36.48 -20.72 -10.13
CA LYS A 645 35.11 -20.23 -10.38
C LYS A 645 34.64 -20.41 -11.83
N GLN A 646 35.57 -20.52 -12.79
CA GLN A 646 35.24 -20.81 -14.20
C GLN A 646 34.42 -22.09 -14.38
N THR A 647 34.54 -23.05 -13.45
CA THR A 647 33.72 -24.27 -13.36
C THR A 647 32.22 -23.95 -13.39
N LEU A 648 31.77 -22.87 -12.75
CA LEU A 648 30.36 -22.46 -12.72
C LEU A 648 29.83 -22.00 -14.09
N GLY A 649 30.71 -21.53 -14.98
CA GLY A 649 30.36 -21.14 -16.35
C GLY A 649 30.28 -22.32 -17.32
N GLN A 650 30.69 -23.52 -16.90
CA GLN A 650 30.58 -24.76 -17.68
C GLN A 650 29.32 -25.57 -17.31
N LEU A 651 28.66 -25.24 -16.19
CA LEU A 651 27.36 -25.81 -15.83
C LEU A 651 26.29 -25.26 -16.76
N ASN A 652 25.46 -26.16 -17.31
CA ASN A 652 24.35 -25.80 -18.16
C ASN A 652 23.21 -25.12 -17.36
N ARG A 653 22.18 -24.67 -18.08
CA ARG A 653 21.02 -23.98 -17.48
C ARG A 653 20.49 -24.73 -16.25
N TYR A 654 20.11 -25.99 -16.39
CA TYR A 654 19.46 -26.77 -15.33
C TYR A 654 20.46 -27.09 -14.20
N GLU A 655 21.67 -27.50 -14.56
CA GLU A 655 22.71 -27.95 -13.62
C GLU A 655 23.07 -26.91 -12.55
N LEU A 656 23.17 -25.62 -12.87
CA LEU A 656 23.47 -24.59 -11.87
C LEU A 656 22.33 -24.45 -10.85
N ASN A 657 21.07 -24.46 -11.31
CA ASN A 657 19.90 -24.34 -10.46
C ASN A 657 19.67 -25.62 -9.64
N ASP A 658 19.99 -26.77 -10.20
CA ASP A 658 19.92 -28.04 -9.48
C ASP A 658 21.06 -28.14 -8.45
N LEU A 659 22.24 -27.58 -8.73
CA LEU A 659 23.31 -27.39 -7.75
C LEU A 659 22.88 -26.46 -6.58
N THR A 660 22.20 -25.33 -6.83
CA THR A 660 21.76 -24.46 -5.72
C THR A 660 20.65 -25.08 -4.88
N LYS A 661 19.70 -25.81 -5.48
CA LYS A 661 18.75 -26.65 -4.73
C LYS A 661 19.46 -27.75 -3.93
N PHE A 662 20.40 -28.44 -4.57
CA PHE A 662 21.14 -29.54 -3.97
C PHE A 662 21.91 -29.09 -2.73
N VAL A 663 22.64 -27.96 -2.81
CA VAL A 663 23.35 -27.37 -1.66
C VAL A 663 22.38 -26.83 -0.60
N LYS A 664 21.18 -26.36 -0.96
CA LYS A 664 20.13 -26.02 0.02
C LYS A 664 19.64 -27.24 0.81
N ASP A 665 19.50 -28.38 0.15
CA ASP A 665 18.85 -29.58 0.70
C ASP A 665 19.85 -30.55 1.38
N LYS A 666 21.16 -30.39 1.12
CA LYS A 666 22.24 -31.23 1.67
C LYS A 666 23.36 -30.47 2.38
N GLY A 667 23.54 -29.18 2.08
CA GLY A 667 24.51 -28.33 2.77
C GLY A 667 24.03 -27.85 4.13
N SER A 668 24.89 -27.11 4.82
CA SER A 668 24.53 -26.36 6.02
C SER A 668 23.62 -25.17 5.65
N LYS A 669 22.95 -24.60 6.67
CA LYS A 669 21.99 -23.49 6.53
C LYS A 669 22.52 -22.31 5.69
N ASP A 670 23.82 -22.05 5.75
CA ASP A 670 24.45 -20.89 5.11
C ASP A 670 25.23 -21.24 3.83
N GLU A 671 25.48 -22.52 3.53
CA GLU A 671 26.23 -22.94 2.34
C GLU A 671 25.53 -22.57 1.02
N LYS A 672 24.19 -22.54 0.98
CA LYS A 672 23.47 -22.02 -0.20
C LYS A 672 23.80 -20.55 -0.44
N ASN A 673 23.92 -19.74 0.62
CA ASN A 673 24.20 -18.31 0.50
C ASN A 673 25.66 -18.08 0.07
N GLU A 674 26.61 -18.85 0.60
CA GLU A 674 28.02 -18.78 0.20
C GLU A 674 28.22 -19.25 -1.26
N LEU A 675 27.47 -20.26 -1.72
CA LEU A 675 27.44 -20.65 -3.14
C LEU A 675 26.92 -19.51 -4.03
N LEU A 676 25.82 -18.87 -3.67
CA LEU A 676 25.24 -17.76 -4.45
C LEU A 676 26.16 -16.53 -4.46
N LYS A 677 26.87 -16.25 -3.37
CA LYS A 677 27.94 -15.25 -3.28
C LYS A 677 29.12 -15.61 -4.19
N THR A 678 29.51 -16.89 -4.24
CA THR A 678 30.56 -17.39 -5.15
C THR A 678 30.13 -17.26 -6.62
N VAL A 679 28.87 -17.57 -6.94
CA VAL A 679 28.24 -17.34 -8.26
C VAL A 679 28.25 -15.85 -8.63
N SER A 680 27.96 -14.97 -7.67
CA SER A 680 28.01 -13.51 -7.87
C SER A 680 29.42 -13.05 -8.24
N GLN A 681 30.43 -13.50 -7.50
CA GLN A 681 31.84 -13.22 -7.77
C GLN A 681 32.30 -13.76 -9.12
N ALA A 682 31.92 -14.99 -9.46
CA ALA A 682 32.22 -15.54 -10.78
C ALA A 682 31.63 -14.67 -11.91
N TYR A 683 30.38 -14.19 -11.75
CA TYR A 683 29.71 -13.35 -12.74
C TYR A 683 30.40 -11.98 -12.92
N SER A 684 30.79 -11.32 -11.81
CA SER A 684 31.50 -10.04 -11.87
C SER A 684 32.93 -10.18 -12.40
N GLU A 685 33.60 -11.30 -12.12
CA GLU A 685 34.87 -11.71 -12.74
C GLU A 685 34.74 -12.07 -14.23
N GLY A 686 33.52 -12.02 -14.80
CA GLY A 686 33.25 -12.22 -16.21
C GLY A 686 33.05 -13.68 -16.64
N VAL A 687 32.95 -14.62 -15.69
CA VAL A 687 32.54 -16.00 -15.98
C VAL A 687 31.10 -16.02 -16.48
N SER A 688 30.85 -16.70 -17.60
CA SER A 688 29.53 -16.80 -18.23
C SER A 688 28.60 -17.77 -17.49
N VAL A 689 28.26 -17.46 -16.23
CA VAL A 689 27.39 -18.29 -15.39
C VAL A 689 25.92 -18.13 -15.82
N ASN A 690 25.18 -19.25 -15.92
CA ASN A 690 23.80 -19.25 -16.41
C ASN A 690 22.77 -18.83 -15.34
N ILE A 691 22.77 -17.56 -14.96
CA ILE A 691 21.89 -17.04 -13.91
C ILE A 691 20.40 -17.13 -14.27
N GLU A 692 20.05 -17.19 -15.56
CA GLU A 692 18.65 -17.27 -16.04
C GLU A 692 17.89 -18.52 -15.57
N SER A 693 18.58 -19.56 -15.11
CA SER A 693 17.96 -20.77 -14.58
C SER A 693 17.54 -20.68 -13.13
N LEU A 694 18.23 -19.85 -12.35
CA LEU A 694 18.06 -19.78 -10.90
C LEU A 694 16.62 -19.38 -10.55
N ASP A 695 16.16 -19.86 -9.38
CA ASP A 695 14.89 -19.43 -8.83
C ASP A 695 14.88 -17.91 -8.55
N LYS A 696 13.68 -17.33 -8.36
CA LYS A 696 13.54 -15.88 -8.21
C LYS A 696 14.27 -15.32 -6.99
N SER A 697 14.36 -16.09 -5.90
CA SER A 697 15.06 -15.70 -4.68
C SER A 697 16.58 -15.77 -4.89
N ASP A 698 17.05 -16.82 -5.56
CA ASP A 698 18.47 -17.00 -5.87
C ASP A 698 19.00 -15.93 -6.83
N LYS A 699 18.22 -15.54 -7.85
CA LYS A 699 18.57 -14.40 -8.73
C LYS A 699 18.67 -13.08 -7.96
N SER A 700 17.72 -12.81 -7.07
CA SER A 700 17.75 -11.64 -6.17
C SER A 700 19.04 -11.63 -5.35
N LYS A 701 19.39 -12.77 -4.73
CA LYS A 701 20.64 -12.93 -3.95
C LYS A 701 21.90 -12.77 -4.79
N VAL A 702 21.92 -13.19 -6.05
CA VAL A 702 23.08 -12.98 -6.94
C VAL A 702 23.23 -11.50 -7.32
N ILE A 703 22.13 -10.79 -7.61
CA ILE A 703 22.19 -9.33 -7.85
C ILE A 703 22.71 -8.62 -6.59
N LYS A 704 22.18 -8.96 -5.41
CA LYS A 704 22.67 -8.43 -4.14
C LYS A 704 24.15 -8.73 -3.91
N GLY A 705 24.59 -9.96 -4.17
CA GLY A 705 25.99 -10.36 -4.04
C GLY A 705 26.95 -9.59 -4.95
N ILE A 706 26.50 -9.08 -6.11
CA ILE A 706 27.26 -8.14 -6.94
C ILE A 706 27.24 -6.72 -6.35
N LEU A 707 26.10 -6.26 -5.84
CA LEU A 707 25.95 -4.95 -5.20
C LEU A 707 26.73 -4.83 -3.87
N ASP A 708 26.97 -5.94 -3.17
CA ASP A 708 27.76 -6.01 -1.94
C ASP A 708 29.29 -6.03 -2.20
N MET A 709 29.73 -5.96 -3.46
CA MET A 709 31.16 -5.95 -3.80
C MET A 709 31.80 -4.57 -3.60
N PRO A 710 33.08 -4.49 -3.15
CA PRO A 710 33.78 -3.22 -2.97
C PRO A 710 33.90 -2.36 -4.24
N LYS A 711 33.76 -2.99 -5.42
CA LYS A 711 33.70 -2.32 -6.72
C LYS A 711 32.73 -3.07 -7.62
N VAL A 712 31.56 -2.47 -7.85
CA VAL A 712 30.55 -2.99 -8.76
C VAL A 712 30.99 -2.74 -10.20
N ASP A 713 31.03 -3.80 -11.03
CA ASP A 713 31.07 -3.63 -12.49
C ASP A 713 29.65 -3.33 -12.97
N GLU A 714 29.37 -2.04 -13.18
CA GLU A 714 28.05 -1.57 -13.62
C GLU A 714 27.60 -2.23 -14.95
N SER A 715 28.52 -2.65 -15.83
CA SER A 715 28.17 -3.34 -17.09
C SER A 715 27.68 -4.78 -16.86
N LYS A 716 28.24 -5.48 -15.86
CA LYS A 716 27.80 -6.81 -15.45
C LYS A 716 26.48 -6.74 -14.68
N LEU A 717 26.31 -5.71 -13.86
CA LEU A 717 25.06 -5.48 -13.13
C LEU A 717 23.89 -5.19 -14.08
N ASP A 718 24.08 -4.34 -15.09
CA ASP A 718 23.07 -4.05 -16.12
C ASP A 718 22.62 -5.32 -16.87
N ASP A 719 23.58 -6.10 -17.37
CA ASP A 719 23.32 -7.39 -18.03
C ASP A 719 22.58 -8.38 -17.10
N LEU A 720 22.96 -8.46 -15.82
CA LEU A 720 22.28 -9.29 -14.83
C LEU A 720 20.85 -8.81 -14.50
N ILE A 721 20.64 -7.50 -14.39
CA ILE A 721 19.33 -6.87 -14.19
C ILE A 721 18.40 -7.20 -15.36
N LYS A 722 18.90 -7.09 -16.59
CA LYS A 722 18.18 -7.45 -17.83
C LYS A 722 17.81 -8.92 -17.87
N LYS A 723 18.74 -9.84 -17.58
CA LYS A 723 18.52 -11.30 -17.55
C LYS A 723 17.59 -11.77 -16.42
N SER A 724 17.60 -11.08 -15.29
CA SER A 724 16.73 -11.39 -14.15
C SER A 724 15.30 -10.88 -14.35
N GLY A 725 15.16 -9.74 -15.03
CA GLY A 725 13.87 -9.12 -15.35
C GLY A 725 13.29 -8.28 -14.22
N LYS A 726 12.53 -7.23 -14.60
CA LYS A 726 12.07 -6.15 -13.71
C LYS A 726 11.41 -6.62 -12.40
N LYS A 727 10.63 -7.71 -12.44
CA LYS A 727 9.97 -8.24 -11.25
C LYS A 727 10.96 -8.71 -10.17
N ILE A 728 12.06 -9.35 -10.55
CA ILE A 728 13.07 -9.82 -9.59
C ILE A 728 13.82 -8.64 -8.97
N VAL A 729 14.08 -7.59 -9.75
CA VAL A 729 14.71 -6.36 -9.24
C VAL A 729 13.78 -5.62 -8.27
N PHE A 730 12.47 -5.60 -8.55
CA PHE A 730 11.49 -5.07 -7.60
C PHE A 730 11.39 -5.92 -6.33
N ASP A 731 11.34 -7.25 -6.45
CA ASP A 731 11.33 -8.17 -5.32
C ASP A 731 12.64 -8.06 -4.50
N LEU A 732 13.79 -7.77 -5.14
CA LEU A 732 15.06 -7.45 -4.48
C LEU A 732 14.95 -6.16 -3.66
N VAL A 733 14.60 -5.04 -4.30
CA VAL A 733 14.49 -3.71 -3.65
C VAL A 733 13.47 -3.70 -2.51
N LYS A 734 12.42 -4.52 -2.62
CA LYS A 734 11.38 -4.64 -1.58
C LYS A 734 11.81 -5.46 -0.36
N ASN A 735 12.56 -6.54 -0.55
CA ASN A 735 12.76 -7.55 0.48
C ASN A 735 14.18 -7.57 1.07
N GLU A 736 15.17 -6.99 0.40
CA GLU A 736 16.55 -6.93 0.86
C GLU A 736 16.90 -5.54 1.41
N ASN A 737 17.65 -5.49 2.52
CA ASN A 737 18.15 -4.25 3.08
C ASN A 737 19.34 -3.73 2.23
N LEU A 738 19.05 -2.85 1.27
CA LEU A 738 20.02 -2.23 0.37
C LEU A 738 20.43 -0.84 0.87
N SER A 739 21.70 -0.48 0.67
CA SER A 739 22.17 0.89 0.96
C SER A 739 21.66 1.90 -0.08
N ASN A 740 21.69 3.19 0.25
CA ASN A 740 21.35 4.27 -0.70
C ASN A 740 22.19 4.18 -1.99
N ASP A 741 23.48 3.88 -1.89
CA ASP A 741 24.36 3.75 -3.06
C ASP A 741 23.99 2.54 -3.92
N GLN A 742 23.57 1.43 -3.31
CA GLN A 742 23.07 0.26 -4.02
C GLN A 742 21.74 0.56 -4.73
N LEU A 743 20.82 1.27 -4.07
CA LEU A 743 19.55 1.71 -4.67
C LEU A 743 19.77 2.67 -5.84
N VAL A 744 20.67 3.67 -5.69
CA VAL A 744 21.08 4.58 -6.78
C VAL A 744 21.70 3.79 -7.93
N THR A 745 22.53 2.78 -7.62
CA THR A 745 23.16 1.95 -8.65
C THR A 745 22.13 1.10 -9.40
N ILE A 746 21.17 0.47 -8.73
CA ILE A 746 20.04 -0.22 -9.40
C ILE A 746 19.26 0.76 -10.28
N ALA A 747 18.91 1.93 -9.75
CA ALA A 747 18.09 2.92 -10.45
C ALA A 747 18.70 3.41 -11.77
N LYS A 748 20.04 3.52 -11.87
CA LYS A 748 20.73 3.82 -13.15
C LYS A 748 20.46 2.79 -14.24
N HIS A 749 20.29 1.52 -13.87
CA HIS A 749 20.21 0.37 -14.79
C HIS A 749 18.78 -0.16 -15.00
N THR A 750 17.83 0.26 -14.17
CA THR A 750 16.40 0.04 -14.40
C THR A 750 15.80 1.19 -15.21
N SER A 751 15.53 0.96 -16.49
CA SER A 751 14.78 1.93 -17.32
C SER A 751 13.32 2.03 -16.87
N GLY A 752 13.01 3.08 -16.11
CA GLY A 752 11.70 3.38 -15.51
C GLY A 752 11.82 3.51 -14.00
#